data_AF-A0A0Z0AFW1-F1
#
_entry.id   AF-A0A0Z0AFW1-F1
#
_cell.length_a   1.000
_cell.length_b   1.000
_cell.length_c   1.000
_cell.angle_alpha   90.00
_cell.angle_beta   90.00
_cell.angle_gamma   90.00
#
_symmetry.space_group_name_H-M   'P 1'
#
loop_
_entity.id
_entity.type
_entity.pdbx_description
1 polymer ?
#
loop_
_entity_poly.entity_id
_entity_poly.type
_entity_poly.pdbx_seq_one_letter_code
_entity_poly.pdbx_strand_id
1 'polypeptide(L)'
;MVLKKLLCFNLFLIIILTFENLSFDKKNTCMINNTIRSNSCCIVNRVLREKTHHYSSKISKSIPFIQNFSLEKYFTGESLQKNILNNINKLGGAHLFHISKSHLTAKSGNKNTEFIGEATELFKGFKRNFGINMTENKQTNIGRMLCENDNNNGGEDTSTEKAIFKKSKDSQIHYRTDYKPSGFTIDNVTLNINIFDNETIVRSSLNMCTNENYADEDLVFDGVGLSIKEISINNNKLTEGEDYTYDNEFLTIFAKNVPKENFVFLSEVVIHPETNYALTGLYKSKDIIVSQCEATGFRRITFFIDRPDMMAKYDVTLTADKKKYPVLLSNGDKLNEFDIPGGRHGARFNDPHLKPCYLFAVVAGDLKHLSDNYVTKYTKKPVELYVYSEAKYVSKLKWALECLKKAMKFDEDYFGLEYDLSRLNLVAVSDFNVGAMENKGLNIFNADSLLASKKTSIDFSFERILTVVGHEYFHNYTGNRVTLRDWFQLTLKEGLTVHRENLFSEETTKTATFRLTHIDLLRSVQFLEDSSPLSHPIRPESYISMENFYTNTVYDKGSEVMRMYQTILGDDYYKKGIDIYLKKHDGGTATCEDFNDAMNEAYQMKKGNTDENLDQYLLWFSQSGTPHVTAEYIYDENEKTFTINLSQITYPDDNQKEKYPLFIPVKVGFISPKDGKDVIPETVLELKKDKESFVFQNVSEKPIPSLFREFSAPVYIKDNLTDEERIALLKYDSDAFVRYNVCIDLYMKQIIKNYNELISQKTKENNVLELSLTPVNDEFINAIKHLLEDKHADPGFKSYIIALPRDRYIMNYIKEVDPIVLADTKDYIYKQIGSRLNPVLFSIFQNTESKANDMTHFKDESYIDFDQLNMRKLRNSILMMLSKAQYPHMLKYIKEQSNSPYPSNWLASLSASSYFSGDDYYDLYDKTYKLSKNDELLLQEWLKTVSRSDRSDIYSIIKKLEVEILKDSKNPNNIRAVYLPFTSNLRAFNDISGKGYKLMANVIMKVDKFNPMVATQLCDPFKLWNKLDLKRQALMHDEMNRMLNMENISPNLKEYLLRLTNKM
;
A
#
# COMPACT_ATOMS: atom_id res chain seq x y z
N MET A 1 -29.80 12.65 22.33
CA MET A 1 -28.93 11.45 22.24
C MET A 1 -28.28 11.08 23.59
N VAL A 2 -27.60 12.01 24.28
CA VAL A 2 -26.86 11.75 25.55
C VAL A 2 -27.68 11.00 26.62
N LEU A 3 -28.94 11.43 26.91
CA LEU A 3 -29.81 10.73 27.85
C LEU A 3 -30.01 9.23 27.52
N LYS A 4 -30.02 8.85 26.24
CA LYS A 4 -30.23 7.46 25.82
C LYS A 4 -29.01 6.59 26.15
N LYS A 5 -27.78 7.15 26.08
CA LYS A 5 -26.56 6.46 26.53
C LYS A 5 -26.50 6.35 28.07
N LEU A 6 -26.89 7.40 28.79
CA LEU A 6 -26.99 7.38 30.27
C LEU A 6 -27.99 6.32 30.77
N LEU A 7 -29.15 6.16 30.10
CA LEU A 7 -30.13 5.15 30.49
C LEU A 7 -29.59 3.73 30.31
N CYS A 8 -28.89 3.45 29.21
CA CYS A 8 -28.22 2.17 28.98
C CYS A 8 -27.11 1.88 30.02
N PHE A 9 -26.31 2.89 30.38
CA PHE A 9 -25.24 2.76 31.38
C PHE A 9 -25.80 2.42 32.77
N ASN A 10 -26.91 3.05 33.16
CA ASN A 10 -27.58 2.74 34.43
C ASN A 10 -28.22 1.34 34.42
N LEU A 11 -28.78 0.87 33.30
CA LEU A 11 -29.24 -0.52 33.16
C LEU A 11 -28.08 -1.53 33.33
N PHE A 12 -26.94 -1.25 32.71
CA PHE A 12 -25.74 -2.11 32.77
C PHE A 12 -25.21 -2.22 34.21
N LEU A 13 -25.15 -1.11 34.95
CA LEU A 13 -24.80 -1.09 36.38
C LEU A 13 -25.77 -1.90 37.25
N ILE A 14 -27.08 -1.79 37.01
CA ILE A 14 -28.09 -2.57 37.75
C ILE A 14 -27.94 -4.07 37.48
N ILE A 15 -27.61 -4.48 36.25
CA ILE A 15 -27.35 -5.87 35.90
C ILE A 15 -26.11 -6.40 36.64
N ILE A 16 -24.98 -5.69 36.61
CA ILE A 16 -23.77 -6.12 37.33
C ILE A 16 -24.04 -6.27 38.84
N LEU A 17 -24.66 -5.26 39.45
CA LEU A 17 -24.96 -5.26 40.89
C LEU A 17 -26.03 -6.27 41.33
N THR A 18 -26.77 -6.87 40.38
CA THR A 18 -27.71 -7.99 40.69
C THR A 18 -27.09 -9.37 40.47
N PHE A 19 -25.97 -9.49 39.73
CA PHE A 19 -25.24 -10.76 39.57
C PHE A 19 -24.24 -11.06 40.70
N GLU A 20 -23.71 -10.05 41.39
CA GLU A 20 -22.73 -10.25 42.49
C GLU A 20 -23.29 -10.92 43.77
N ASN A 21 -24.61 -11.08 43.90
CA ASN A 21 -25.28 -11.55 45.13
C ASN A 21 -25.98 -12.93 45.01
N LEU A 22 -25.61 -13.77 44.04
CA LEU A 22 -26.19 -15.12 43.88
C LEU A 22 -25.16 -16.24 44.15
N SER A 23 -25.26 -16.83 45.34
CA SER A 23 -24.55 -18.07 45.69
C SER A 23 -25.17 -19.27 44.98
N PHE A 24 -24.53 -19.78 43.91
CA PHE A 24 -25.02 -20.96 43.17
C PHE A 24 -24.45 -22.29 43.70
N ASP A 25 -25.35 -23.26 43.84
CA ASP A 25 -25.08 -24.58 44.41
C ASP A 25 -24.43 -25.55 43.38
N LYS A 26 -23.77 -26.60 43.90
CA LYS A 26 -22.98 -27.56 43.14
C LYS A 26 -23.85 -28.53 42.33
N LYS A 27 -24.27 -28.14 41.11
CA LYS A 27 -24.81 -29.12 40.13
C LYS A 27 -24.62 -28.87 38.63
N ASN A 28 -24.28 -27.65 38.17
CA ASN A 28 -24.19 -27.32 36.74
C ASN A 28 -22.76 -27.09 36.20
N THR A 29 -21.76 -27.79 36.75
CA THR A 29 -20.32 -27.55 36.47
C THR A 29 -19.79 -28.24 35.20
N CYS A 30 -20.63 -28.48 34.18
CA CYS A 30 -20.22 -29.20 32.97
C CYS A 30 -20.08 -28.32 31.71
N MET A 31 -20.96 -27.34 31.48
CA MET A 31 -20.93 -26.55 30.24
C MET A 31 -19.80 -25.50 30.19
N ILE A 32 -19.44 -24.88 31.32
CA ILE A 32 -18.47 -23.77 31.37
C ILE A 32 -17.02 -24.25 31.15
N ASN A 33 -16.68 -25.49 31.54
CA ASN A 33 -15.33 -26.04 31.38
C ASN A 33 -14.92 -26.28 29.92
N ASN A 34 -15.88 -26.42 28.99
CA ASN A 34 -15.56 -26.56 27.56
C ASN A 34 -15.30 -25.21 26.90
N THR A 35 -16.05 -24.15 27.25
CA THR A 35 -15.86 -22.80 26.68
C THR A 35 -14.50 -22.18 27.03
N ILE A 36 -13.94 -22.50 28.19
CA ILE A 36 -12.62 -22.01 28.62
C ILE A 36 -11.47 -22.75 27.92
N ARG A 37 -11.72 -23.96 27.37
CA ARG A 37 -10.69 -24.78 26.71
C ARG A 37 -10.45 -24.47 25.23
N SER A 38 -11.36 -23.78 24.54
CA SER A 38 -11.21 -23.48 23.11
C SER A 38 -10.56 -22.12 22.82
N ASN A 39 -10.68 -21.14 23.73
CA ASN A 39 -10.31 -19.74 23.47
C ASN A 39 -9.17 -19.26 24.40
N SER A 40 -7.96 -19.80 24.27
CA SER A 40 -6.78 -19.24 24.95
C SER A 40 -5.49 -19.34 24.14
N CYS A 41 -4.81 -18.20 23.99
CA CYS A 41 -3.54 -18.07 23.28
C CYS A 41 -2.40 -18.87 23.98
N CYS A 42 -1.47 -19.40 23.19
CA CYS A 42 -0.40 -20.33 23.61
C CYS A 42 0.46 -19.82 24.79
N ILE A 43 0.60 -18.49 24.94
CA ILE A 43 1.32 -17.84 26.04
C ILE A 43 0.77 -18.28 27.42
N VAL A 44 -0.56 -18.37 27.57
CA VAL A 44 -1.20 -18.72 28.86
C VAL A 44 -0.92 -20.19 29.23
N ASN A 45 -0.89 -21.08 28.26
CA ASN A 45 -0.57 -22.50 28.47
C ASN A 45 0.88 -22.76 28.88
N ARG A 46 1.81 -21.83 28.59
CA ARG A 46 3.22 -21.92 29.01
C ARG A 46 3.38 -21.53 30.48
N VAL A 47 2.82 -20.38 30.87
CA VAL A 47 2.84 -19.87 32.27
C VAL A 47 2.17 -20.82 33.27
N LEU A 48 1.15 -21.58 32.86
CA LEU A 48 0.44 -22.53 33.72
C LEU A 48 1.15 -23.88 33.90
N ARG A 49 2.21 -24.21 33.13
CA ARG A 49 2.90 -25.51 33.21
C ARG A 49 4.04 -25.57 34.24
N GLU A 50 4.60 -24.45 34.67
CA GLU A 50 5.81 -24.44 35.51
C GLU A 50 5.55 -24.64 37.02
N LYS A 51 4.30 -24.67 37.49
CA LYS A 51 3.96 -24.68 38.93
C LYS A 51 3.42 -26.00 39.47
N THR A 52 3.91 -27.13 38.97
CA THR A 52 3.55 -28.48 39.48
C THR A 52 4.74 -29.43 39.70
N HIS A 53 5.72 -29.06 40.53
CA HIS A 53 6.51 -30.03 41.30
C HIS A 53 6.83 -29.55 42.72
N HIS A 54 7.04 -30.52 43.62
CA HIS A 54 7.23 -30.48 45.08
C HIS A 54 7.90 -29.20 45.64
N TYR A 55 7.41 -28.63 46.75
CA TYR A 55 7.66 -29.22 48.08
C TYR A 55 6.65 -28.83 49.17
N SER A 56 6.61 -29.63 50.24
CA SER A 56 5.76 -29.41 51.43
C SER A 56 6.57 -29.14 52.70
N SER A 57 6.22 -28.09 53.47
CA SER A 57 5.89 -28.17 54.92
C SER A 57 5.99 -26.84 55.70
N LYS A 58 5.20 -26.73 56.78
CA LYS A 58 5.37 -25.86 57.97
C LYS A 58 5.47 -24.32 57.79
N ILE A 59 4.32 -23.72 57.47
CA ILE A 59 3.64 -22.66 58.24
C ILE A 59 4.48 -21.92 59.32
N SER A 60 4.62 -20.59 59.20
CA SER A 60 4.21 -19.65 60.27
C SER A 60 4.16 -18.18 59.80
N LYS A 61 3.35 -17.37 60.52
CA LYS A 61 3.23 -15.89 60.53
C LYS A 61 2.39 -15.18 59.45
N SER A 62 1.36 -14.49 59.96
CA SER A 62 0.74 -13.24 59.48
C SER A 62 0.21 -13.12 58.04
N ILE A 63 -1.06 -13.56 57.88
CA ILE A 63 -2.09 -12.77 57.17
C ILE A 63 -2.86 -12.03 58.28
N PRO A 64 -2.95 -10.68 58.27
CA PRO A 64 -4.14 -10.05 57.68
C PRO A 64 -3.92 -8.64 57.08
N PHE A 65 -4.48 -8.38 55.89
CA PHE A 65 -4.83 -7.01 55.47
C PHE A 65 -5.97 -6.95 54.43
N ILE A 66 -7.11 -7.55 54.74
CA ILE A 66 -8.39 -7.30 54.03
C ILE A 66 -9.38 -6.64 55.01
N GLN A 67 -9.11 -5.37 55.32
CA GLN A 67 -10.05 -4.38 55.84
C GLN A 67 -9.40 -3.00 55.65
N ASN A 68 -10.19 -1.98 55.26
CA ASN A 68 -9.80 -0.61 54.91
C ASN A 68 -9.37 -0.32 53.46
N PHE A 69 -10.24 -0.59 52.48
CA PHE A 69 -10.41 0.28 51.33
C PHE A 69 -11.68 1.13 51.53
N SER A 70 -11.55 2.34 52.09
CA SER A 70 -12.66 3.30 52.14
C SER A 70 -12.71 4.10 50.84
N LEU A 71 -13.82 3.97 50.12
CA LEU A 71 -14.11 4.70 48.88
C LEU A 71 -14.42 6.20 49.11
N GLU A 72 -14.65 6.62 50.36
CA GLU A 72 -14.98 8.00 50.71
C GLU A 72 -13.82 8.99 50.48
N LYS A 73 -12.59 8.48 50.32
CA LYS A 73 -11.39 9.33 50.15
C LYS A 73 -11.18 9.90 48.75
N TYR A 74 -11.94 9.49 47.74
CA TYR A 74 -11.75 9.93 46.35
C TYR A 74 -12.89 10.78 45.76
N PHE A 75 -14.02 10.93 46.46
CA PHE A 75 -15.15 11.75 45.99
C PHE A 75 -15.79 12.58 47.10
N THR A 76 -15.13 13.68 47.49
CA THR A 76 -15.81 14.77 48.21
C THR A 76 -16.65 15.59 47.23
N GLY A 77 -17.96 15.63 47.45
CA GLY A 77 -18.94 16.18 46.50
C GLY A 77 -18.74 17.67 46.15
N GLU A 78 -18.07 18.43 47.02
CA GLU A 78 -17.74 19.84 46.79
C GLU A 78 -16.82 20.05 45.58
N SER A 79 -15.87 19.15 45.32
CA SER A 79 -14.92 19.29 44.20
C SER A 79 -15.62 19.25 42.84
N LEU A 80 -16.60 18.35 42.71
CA LEU A 80 -17.41 18.19 41.50
C LEU A 80 -18.36 19.38 41.30
N GLN A 81 -18.99 19.87 42.38
CA GLN A 81 -19.80 21.11 42.30
C GLN A 81 -18.96 22.32 41.91
N LYS A 82 -17.76 22.49 42.48
CA LYS A 82 -16.91 23.67 42.25
C LYS A 82 -16.42 23.76 40.81
N ASN A 83 -16.07 22.64 40.18
CA ASN A 83 -15.70 22.58 38.77
C ASN A 83 -16.89 22.78 37.82
N ILE A 84 -18.09 22.29 38.17
CA ILE A 84 -19.29 22.51 37.35
C ILE A 84 -19.74 23.98 37.43
N LEU A 85 -19.79 24.59 38.62
CA LEU A 85 -20.15 26.01 38.78
C LEU A 85 -19.13 26.94 38.11
N ASN A 86 -17.82 26.66 38.20
CA ASN A 86 -16.80 27.48 37.54
C ASN A 86 -16.92 27.47 36.00
N ASN A 87 -17.33 26.34 35.41
CA ASN A 87 -17.55 26.26 33.96
C ASN A 87 -18.87 26.90 33.52
N ILE A 88 -19.91 26.88 34.36
CA ILE A 88 -21.16 27.62 34.10
C ILE A 88 -20.94 29.14 34.23
N ASN A 89 -20.21 29.60 35.25
CA ASN A 89 -19.93 31.02 35.49
C ASN A 89 -18.95 31.65 34.49
N LYS A 90 -18.27 30.87 33.64
CA LYS A 90 -17.49 31.38 32.50
C LYS A 90 -18.33 31.70 31.25
N LEU A 91 -19.63 31.40 31.26
CA LEU A 91 -20.58 31.69 30.17
C LEU A 91 -21.67 32.67 30.62
N GLY A 92 -21.24 33.83 31.12
CA GLY A 92 -22.13 34.98 31.32
C GLY A 92 -22.45 35.67 29.97
N GLY A 93 -23.71 35.81 29.57
CA GLY A 93 -24.92 35.26 30.18
C GLY A 93 -26.22 35.82 29.58
N ALA A 94 -27.34 35.44 30.20
CA ALA A 94 -28.73 35.94 30.01
C ALA A 94 -29.33 35.76 28.59
N HIS A 95 -30.57 35.30 28.38
CA HIS A 95 -31.80 35.21 29.18
C HIS A 95 -32.57 33.91 28.79
N LEU A 96 -33.58 33.35 29.50
CA LEU A 96 -34.23 33.64 30.80
C LEU A 96 -35.04 32.41 31.33
N PHE A 97 -35.45 32.51 32.59
CA PHE A 97 -36.54 31.80 33.30
C PHE A 97 -36.37 30.36 33.85
N HIS A 98 -37.13 30.14 34.94
CA HIS A 98 -37.08 29.02 35.89
C HIS A 98 -38.12 27.93 35.61
N ILE A 99 -37.94 26.77 36.27
CA ILE A 99 -38.99 26.13 37.11
C ILE A 99 -38.31 25.44 38.32
N SER A 100 -39.06 25.16 39.39
CA SER A 100 -38.55 24.90 40.74
C SER A 100 -38.65 23.43 41.22
N LYS A 101 -38.01 23.15 42.36
CA LYS A 101 -37.96 21.87 43.08
C LYS A 101 -39.34 21.33 43.49
N SER A 102 -39.47 20.01 43.56
CA SER A 102 -40.00 19.32 44.77
C SER A 102 -39.65 17.80 44.76
N HIS A 103 -39.87 17.13 45.89
CA HIS A 103 -39.39 15.75 46.15
C HIS A 103 -40.28 14.65 45.55
N LEU A 104 -39.69 13.47 45.35
CA LEU A 104 -40.41 12.19 45.43
C LEU A 104 -39.62 11.19 46.29
N THR A 105 -40.32 10.52 47.21
CA THR A 105 -39.78 9.50 48.10
C THR A 105 -40.62 8.22 48.05
N ALA A 106 -39.94 7.09 47.81
CA ALA A 106 -40.27 5.73 48.27
C ALA A 106 -41.51 4.99 47.71
N LYS A 107 -41.36 3.65 47.72
CA LYS A 107 -42.39 2.57 47.64
C LYS A 107 -43.14 2.42 46.31
N SER A 108 -42.91 1.39 45.50
CA SER A 108 -43.03 -0.09 45.67
C SER A 108 -44.44 -0.64 45.36
N GLY A 109 -44.58 -1.43 44.28
CA GLY A 109 -45.82 -2.07 43.86
C GLY A 109 -45.51 -3.29 42.97
N ASN A 110 -46.36 -4.32 43.01
CA ASN A 110 -46.03 -5.69 42.60
C ASN A 110 -46.94 -6.20 41.46
N LYS A 111 -46.47 -7.22 40.72
CA LYS A 111 -47.24 -8.22 39.93
C LYS A 111 -47.95 -7.88 38.59
N ASN A 112 -47.53 -8.66 37.58
CA ASN A 112 -48.33 -9.56 36.72
C ASN A 112 -49.19 -9.08 35.51
N THR A 113 -49.21 -10.03 34.55
CA THR A 113 -50.25 -10.40 33.56
C THR A 113 -50.39 -9.64 32.25
N GLU A 114 -50.72 -10.44 31.23
CA GLU A 114 -50.82 -10.14 29.79
C GLU A 114 -51.97 -9.17 29.47
N PHE A 115 -51.92 -8.50 28.30
CA PHE A 115 -52.76 -8.91 27.17
C PHE A 115 -52.32 -8.29 25.82
N ILE A 116 -52.93 -8.78 24.75
CA ILE A 116 -52.75 -8.38 23.33
C ILE A 116 -53.67 -7.18 23.01
N GLY A 117 -53.22 -6.24 22.17
CA GLY A 117 -54.08 -5.15 21.69
C GLY A 117 -53.45 -4.24 20.62
N GLU A 118 -54.28 -3.83 19.68
CA GLU A 118 -54.10 -2.98 18.49
C GLU A 118 -53.29 -1.68 18.74
N ALA A 119 -52.49 -1.13 17.82
CA ALA A 119 -52.70 -0.80 16.40
C ALA A 119 -53.69 0.36 16.15
N THR A 120 -53.28 1.33 15.31
CA THR A 120 -54.09 2.48 14.81
C THR A 120 -54.75 3.41 15.83
N GLU A 121 -54.03 4.46 16.25
CA GLU A 121 -54.43 5.89 16.15
C GLU A 121 -53.34 6.79 16.78
N LEU A 122 -52.68 7.67 15.99
CA LEU A 122 -52.05 8.95 16.45
C LEU A 122 -51.31 9.78 15.36
N PHE A 123 -51.73 9.73 14.08
CA PHE A 123 -51.16 10.60 13.03
C PHE A 123 -52.21 11.25 12.12
N LYS A 124 -53.12 12.02 12.72
CA LYS A 124 -53.93 13.05 12.03
C LYS A 124 -53.96 14.33 12.86
N GLY A 125 -53.18 15.33 12.45
CA GLY A 125 -53.14 16.63 13.12
C GLY A 125 -52.34 17.69 12.34
N PHE A 126 -53.02 18.78 11.98
CA PHE A 126 -52.47 20.08 11.58
C PHE A 126 -51.44 20.17 10.43
N LYS A 127 -51.97 20.39 9.22
CA LYS A 127 -51.30 21.18 8.18
C LYS A 127 -52.31 21.96 7.33
N ARG A 128 -52.44 23.27 7.58
CA ARG A 128 -53.16 24.36 6.84
C ARG A 128 -53.26 25.58 7.78
N ASN A 129 -53.27 26.85 7.38
CA ASN A 129 -53.22 27.55 6.08
C ASN A 129 -51.95 28.45 6.03
N PHE A 130 -51.55 29.16 4.97
CA PHE A 130 -52.17 29.60 3.70
C PHE A 130 -51.35 29.08 2.49
N GLY A 131 -51.79 29.01 1.22
CA GLY A 131 -52.93 29.63 0.50
C GLY A 131 -52.43 30.85 -0.30
N ILE A 132 -52.30 30.87 -1.63
CA ILE A 132 -53.32 30.87 -2.72
C ILE A 132 -52.49 31.12 -4.03
N ASN A 133 -52.74 30.66 -5.27
CA ASN A 133 -53.73 29.77 -5.92
C ASN A 133 -53.01 29.03 -7.10
N MET A 134 -53.51 28.55 -8.27
CA MET A 134 -54.77 28.70 -9.04
C MET A 134 -55.20 27.38 -9.74
N THR A 135 -56.50 27.09 -9.62
CA THR A 135 -57.52 26.78 -10.65
C THR A 135 -57.16 26.57 -12.13
N GLU A 136 -57.88 25.74 -12.92
CA GLU A 136 -58.80 24.61 -12.62
C GLU A 136 -59.28 23.89 -13.92
N ASN A 137 -60.07 22.81 -13.73
CA ASN A 137 -61.04 22.14 -14.64
C ASN A 137 -60.63 20.79 -15.25
N LYS A 138 -61.55 19.81 -15.46
CA LYS A 138 -62.67 19.26 -14.65
C LYS A 138 -63.39 18.17 -15.48
N GLN A 139 -63.60 16.97 -14.91
CA GLN A 139 -64.81 16.11 -15.06
C GLN A 139 -65.16 15.54 -16.48
N THR A 140 -65.82 14.37 -16.69
CA THR A 140 -66.34 13.31 -15.78
C THR A 140 -66.57 11.96 -16.51
N ASN A 141 -66.48 10.86 -15.76
CA ASN A 141 -67.29 9.60 -15.79
C ASN A 141 -67.50 8.71 -17.05
N ILE A 142 -66.97 7.48 -16.95
CA ILE A 142 -67.65 6.16 -16.98
C ILE A 142 -68.51 5.74 -18.21
N GLY A 143 -68.12 4.62 -18.85
CA GLY A 143 -68.91 3.81 -19.82
C GLY A 143 -68.30 2.40 -20.01
N ARG A 144 -69.02 1.43 -20.61
CA ARG A 144 -68.60 0.00 -20.68
C ARG A 144 -68.90 -0.69 -22.03
N MET A 145 -67.92 -1.47 -22.51
CA MET A 145 -68.01 -2.67 -23.39
C MET A 145 -68.46 -2.56 -24.88
N LEU A 146 -67.98 -3.55 -25.66
CA LEU A 146 -68.30 -3.90 -27.07
C LEU A 146 -67.81 -2.91 -28.15
N CYS A 147 -67.44 -3.29 -29.39
CA CYS A 147 -66.86 -4.53 -29.96
C CYS A 147 -66.30 -4.22 -31.38
N GLU A 148 -65.52 -5.15 -31.97
CA GLU A 148 -65.19 -5.27 -33.43
C GLU A 148 -64.39 -4.11 -34.09
N ASN A 149 -63.14 -4.37 -34.51
CA ASN A 149 -62.67 -4.57 -35.91
C ASN A 149 -62.19 -3.25 -36.59
N ASP A 150 -61.20 -3.20 -37.49
CA ASP A 150 -60.63 -4.26 -38.34
C ASP A 150 -59.13 -4.03 -38.72
N ASN A 151 -58.41 -5.12 -39.01
CA ASN A 151 -57.27 -5.31 -39.94
C ASN A 151 -56.16 -4.25 -40.15
N ASN A 152 -54.92 -4.56 -39.68
CA ASN A 152 -53.77 -5.02 -40.52
C ASN A 152 -52.37 -4.67 -39.95
N ASN A 153 -51.56 -5.69 -39.60
CA ASN A 153 -50.21 -5.96 -40.16
C ASN A 153 -49.36 -6.90 -39.27
N GLY A 154 -48.70 -7.86 -39.91
CA GLY A 154 -47.37 -8.41 -39.55
C GLY A 154 -47.12 -8.98 -38.15
N GLY A 155 -47.20 -10.31 -38.02
CA GLY A 155 -46.16 -11.05 -37.29
C GLY A 155 -44.99 -11.39 -38.23
N GLU A 156 -43.88 -11.99 -37.80
CA GLU A 156 -43.45 -12.41 -36.46
C GLU A 156 -41.92 -12.25 -36.38
N ASP A 157 -41.37 -12.00 -35.19
CA ASP A 157 -40.41 -12.91 -34.55
C ASP A 157 -40.28 -12.58 -33.06
N THR A 158 -40.01 -13.58 -32.20
CA THR A 158 -40.04 -13.41 -30.74
C THR A 158 -39.01 -14.27 -29.99
N SER A 159 -38.07 -13.62 -29.31
CA SER A 159 -37.27 -14.24 -28.23
C SER A 159 -36.51 -13.21 -27.38
N THR A 160 -37.23 -12.35 -26.66
CA THR A 160 -36.61 -11.54 -25.58
C THR A 160 -36.44 -12.39 -24.32
N GLU A 161 -35.24 -12.95 -24.13
CA GLU A 161 -34.88 -13.61 -22.88
C GLU A 161 -34.98 -12.65 -21.69
N LYS A 162 -35.64 -13.10 -20.62
CA LYS A 162 -35.83 -12.31 -19.41
C LYS A 162 -34.58 -12.40 -18.55
N ALA A 163 -33.76 -11.36 -18.57
CA ALA A 163 -32.67 -11.19 -17.62
C ALA A 163 -33.21 -11.28 -16.17
N ILE A 164 -32.87 -12.36 -15.47
CA ILE A 164 -33.30 -12.56 -14.08
C ILE A 164 -32.39 -11.73 -13.17
N PHE A 165 -32.92 -10.59 -12.71
CA PHE A 165 -32.24 -9.74 -11.73
C PHE A 165 -32.05 -10.46 -10.39
N LYS A 166 -30.90 -11.15 -10.23
CA LYS A 166 -30.40 -11.52 -8.89
C LYS A 166 -30.08 -10.22 -8.13
N LYS A 167 -30.57 -10.11 -6.89
CA LYS A 167 -29.96 -9.18 -5.92
C LYS A 167 -28.47 -9.52 -5.80
N SER A 168 -27.61 -8.52 -5.61
CA SER A 168 -26.24 -8.77 -5.19
C SER A 168 -26.24 -9.61 -3.90
N LYS A 169 -25.51 -10.73 -3.89
CA LYS A 169 -25.04 -11.30 -2.61
C LYS A 169 -24.28 -10.20 -1.88
N ASP A 170 -24.40 -10.12 -0.56
CA ASP A 170 -23.44 -9.34 0.21
C ASP A 170 -22.07 -10.03 0.13
N SER A 171 -21.03 -9.23 0.02
CA SER A 171 -19.67 -9.70 -0.29
C SER A 171 -19.08 -10.42 0.94
N GLN A 172 -18.55 -11.63 0.74
CA GLN A 172 -17.98 -12.42 1.82
C GLN A 172 -16.71 -11.74 2.38
N ILE A 173 -16.61 -11.69 3.71
CA ILE A 173 -15.42 -11.24 4.43
C ILE A 173 -14.65 -12.48 4.88
N HIS A 174 -13.35 -12.51 4.62
CA HIS A 174 -12.42 -13.50 5.16
C HIS A 174 -11.73 -12.92 6.40
N TYR A 175 -11.53 -13.72 7.44
CA TYR A 175 -10.86 -13.31 8.68
C TYR A 175 -9.60 -14.16 8.93
N ARG A 176 -8.54 -13.53 9.44
CA ARG A 176 -7.26 -14.19 9.73
C ARG A 176 -7.37 -15.28 10.81
N THR A 177 -8.29 -15.11 11.75
CA THR A 177 -8.60 -16.07 12.81
C THR A 177 -9.22 -17.36 12.31
N ASP A 178 -9.81 -17.33 11.12
CA ASP A 178 -10.67 -18.40 10.59
C ASP A 178 -9.88 -19.33 9.65
N TYR A 179 -8.55 -19.17 9.61
CA TYR A 179 -7.66 -20.08 8.90
C TYR A 179 -7.83 -21.51 9.41
N LYS A 180 -8.17 -22.41 8.49
CA LYS A 180 -8.06 -23.86 8.63
C LYS A 180 -7.40 -24.45 7.38
N PRO A 181 -6.66 -25.57 7.50
CA PRO A 181 -6.26 -26.37 6.35
C PRO A 181 -7.44 -26.80 5.49
N SER A 182 -7.17 -27.14 4.23
CA SER A 182 -8.11 -27.85 3.37
C SER A 182 -8.26 -29.32 3.81
N GLY A 183 -9.45 -29.91 3.69
CA GLY A 183 -9.65 -31.36 3.81
C GLY A 183 -9.10 -32.15 2.60
N PHE A 184 -8.76 -31.45 1.51
CA PHE A 184 -8.22 -32.00 0.27
C PHE A 184 -6.79 -31.53 0.00
N THR A 185 -5.98 -32.36 -0.65
CA THR A 185 -4.71 -31.97 -1.28
C THR A 185 -4.79 -32.02 -2.81
N ILE A 186 -3.83 -31.39 -3.48
CA ILE A 186 -3.62 -31.50 -4.94
C ILE A 186 -2.11 -31.72 -5.16
N ASP A 187 -1.69 -32.94 -5.46
CA ASP A 187 -0.27 -33.29 -5.55
C ASP A 187 0.34 -32.89 -6.91
N ASN A 188 -0.44 -33.06 -7.97
CA ASN A 188 -0.04 -32.76 -9.34
C ASN A 188 -1.16 -32.08 -10.12
N VAL A 189 -0.76 -31.12 -10.95
CA VAL A 189 -1.59 -30.43 -11.94
C VAL A 189 -1.01 -30.72 -13.32
N THR A 190 -1.79 -31.37 -14.20
CA THR A 190 -1.44 -31.52 -15.61
C THR A 190 -2.37 -30.67 -16.46
N LEU A 191 -1.82 -29.66 -17.14
CA LEU A 191 -2.56 -28.69 -17.94
C LEU A 191 -2.32 -28.87 -19.44
N ASN A 192 -3.37 -28.66 -20.23
CA ASN A 192 -3.32 -28.58 -21.68
C ASN A 192 -4.07 -27.30 -22.09
N ILE A 193 -3.32 -26.25 -22.42
CA ILE A 193 -3.86 -24.92 -22.75
C ILE A 193 -3.73 -24.71 -24.25
N ASN A 194 -4.86 -24.68 -24.95
CA ASN A 194 -4.94 -24.63 -26.41
C ASN A 194 -5.49 -23.27 -26.83
N ILE A 195 -4.59 -22.37 -27.25
CA ILE A 195 -4.88 -20.99 -27.61
C ILE A 195 -5.39 -20.95 -29.05
N PHE A 196 -6.56 -20.34 -29.28
CA PHE A 196 -7.11 -20.05 -30.62
C PHE A 196 -7.31 -18.54 -30.79
N ASP A 197 -8.01 -18.11 -31.85
CA ASP A 197 -8.17 -16.68 -32.20
C ASP A 197 -9.27 -15.97 -31.40
N ASN A 198 -10.26 -16.72 -30.91
CA ASN A 198 -11.45 -16.20 -30.24
C ASN A 198 -11.85 -16.96 -28.96
N GLU A 199 -11.05 -17.96 -28.57
CA GLU A 199 -11.23 -18.76 -27.37
C GLU A 199 -9.89 -19.42 -26.98
N THR A 200 -9.80 -19.91 -25.75
CA THR A 200 -8.74 -20.81 -25.30
C THR A 200 -9.37 -21.97 -24.54
N ILE A 201 -9.09 -23.20 -24.98
CA ILE A 201 -9.58 -24.42 -24.33
C ILE A 201 -8.52 -24.87 -23.32
N VAL A 202 -8.89 -24.87 -22.04
CA VAL A 202 -8.04 -25.35 -20.94
C VAL A 202 -8.58 -26.69 -20.45
N ARG A 203 -7.78 -27.74 -20.62
CA ARG A 203 -8.01 -29.03 -19.95
C ARG A 203 -7.10 -29.15 -18.75
N SER A 204 -7.65 -29.53 -17.61
CA SER A 204 -6.95 -29.68 -16.34
C SER A 204 -7.19 -31.06 -15.76
N SER A 205 -6.12 -31.68 -15.27
CA SER A 205 -6.13 -32.93 -14.51
C SER A 205 -5.45 -32.71 -13.18
N LEU A 206 -6.22 -32.83 -12.09
CA LEU A 206 -5.76 -32.67 -10.71
C LEU A 206 -5.68 -34.05 -10.06
N ASN A 207 -4.48 -34.46 -9.65
CA ASN A 207 -4.30 -35.63 -8.78
C ASN A 207 -4.55 -35.19 -7.34
N MET A 208 -5.54 -35.79 -6.68
CA MET A 208 -6.07 -35.34 -5.38
C MET A 208 -6.27 -36.48 -4.41
N CYS A 209 -6.22 -36.19 -3.11
CA CYS A 209 -6.74 -37.06 -2.07
C CYS A 209 -7.35 -36.25 -0.91
N THR A 210 -8.09 -36.94 -0.05
CA THR A 210 -8.56 -36.43 1.25
C THR A 210 -7.49 -36.62 2.31
N ASN A 211 -7.29 -35.64 3.20
CA ASN A 211 -6.34 -35.69 4.31
C ASN A 211 -7.05 -35.79 5.68
N GLU A 212 -6.30 -35.76 6.78
CA GLU A 212 -6.81 -35.90 8.15
C GLU A 212 -7.77 -34.80 8.63
N ASN A 213 -7.92 -33.71 7.85
CA ASN A 213 -8.86 -32.62 8.11
C ASN A 213 -10.20 -32.80 7.38
N TYR A 214 -10.33 -33.82 6.50
CA TYR A 214 -11.56 -34.14 5.80
C TYR A 214 -12.64 -34.66 6.76
N ALA A 215 -13.84 -34.11 6.66
CA ALA A 215 -14.97 -34.31 7.56
C ALA A 215 -16.26 -34.66 6.80
N ASP A 216 -16.14 -35.35 5.66
CA ASP A 216 -17.23 -35.67 4.73
C ASP A 216 -17.92 -34.43 4.12
N GLU A 217 -17.15 -33.36 3.85
CA GLU A 217 -17.63 -32.16 3.16
C GLU A 217 -17.72 -32.27 1.62
N ASP A 218 -18.47 -31.36 1.02
CA ASP A 218 -18.48 -31.15 -0.43
C ASP A 218 -17.10 -30.67 -0.93
N LEU A 219 -16.68 -31.14 -2.11
CA LEU A 219 -15.48 -30.64 -2.78
C LEU A 219 -15.81 -29.34 -3.53
N VAL A 220 -15.39 -28.21 -2.96
CA VAL A 220 -15.58 -26.88 -3.54
C VAL A 220 -14.29 -26.39 -4.19
N PHE A 221 -14.36 -26.14 -5.50
CA PHE A 221 -13.33 -25.43 -6.26
C PHE A 221 -13.74 -23.98 -6.50
N ASP A 222 -12.76 -23.08 -6.47
CA ASP A 222 -12.88 -21.75 -7.03
C ASP A 222 -12.87 -21.84 -8.57
N GLY A 223 -13.75 -21.08 -9.24
CA GLY A 223 -13.80 -21.00 -10.70
C GLY A 223 -14.63 -19.80 -11.15
N VAL A 224 -14.00 -18.80 -11.75
CA VAL A 224 -14.63 -17.49 -12.00
C VAL A 224 -14.69 -17.17 -13.49
N GLY A 225 -15.90 -17.19 -14.05
CA GLY A 225 -16.13 -16.88 -15.47
C GLY A 225 -15.75 -17.99 -16.45
N LEU A 226 -15.53 -19.21 -15.97
CA LEU A 226 -15.21 -20.39 -16.79
C LEU A 226 -16.46 -20.93 -17.49
N SER A 227 -16.35 -21.26 -18.79
CA SER A 227 -17.40 -21.98 -19.52
C SER A 227 -17.11 -23.48 -19.52
N ILE A 228 -17.90 -24.28 -18.78
CA ILE A 228 -17.70 -25.72 -18.65
C ILE A 228 -18.04 -26.42 -19.98
N LYS A 229 -17.14 -27.27 -20.48
CA LYS A 229 -17.43 -28.27 -21.52
C LYS A 229 -17.75 -29.63 -20.89
N GLU A 230 -16.92 -30.05 -19.94
CA GLU A 230 -17.19 -31.18 -19.06
C GLU A 230 -16.31 -31.20 -17.81
N ILE A 231 -16.77 -31.91 -16.78
CA ILE A 231 -15.97 -32.33 -15.63
C ILE A 231 -16.19 -33.83 -15.35
N SER A 232 -15.19 -34.50 -14.80
CA SER A 232 -15.27 -35.92 -14.42
C SER A 232 -14.37 -36.26 -13.24
N ILE A 233 -14.70 -37.34 -12.52
CA ILE A 233 -13.86 -37.93 -11.47
C ILE A 233 -13.50 -39.37 -11.89
N ASN A 234 -12.21 -39.67 -11.94
CA ASN A 234 -11.69 -40.97 -12.39
C ASN A 234 -12.21 -41.38 -13.78
N ASN A 235 -12.35 -40.41 -14.70
CA ASN A 235 -12.96 -40.51 -16.04
C ASN A 235 -14.50 -40.71 -16.07
N ASN A 236 -15.19 -40.71 -14.93
CA ASN A 236 -16.65 -40.76 -14.87
C ASN A 236 -17.22 -39.34 -14.90
N LYS A 237 -17.90 -38.98 -15.99
CA LYS A 237 -18.49 -37.65 -16.20
C LYS A 237 -19.58 -37.38 -15.17
N LEU A 238 -19.52 -36.21 -14.53
CA LEU A 238 -20.52 -35.77 -13.54
C LEU A 238 -21.66 -35.01 -14.22
N THR A 239 -22.85 -35.02 -13.61
CA THR A 239 -24.05 -34.36 -14.12
C THR A 239 -24.40 -33.11 -13.31
N GLU A 240 -24.67 -31.98 -13.97
CA GLU A 240 -25.03 -30.73 -13.27
C GLU A 240 -26.40 -30.84 -12.60
N GLY A 241 -26.54 -30.28 -11.40
CA GLY A 241 -27.73 -30.35 -10.57
C GLY A 241 -27.88 -31.68 -9.82
N GLU A 242 -27.42 -32.80 -10.39
CA GLU A 242 -27.43 -34.11 -9.74
C GLU A 242 -26.16 -34.39 -8.92
N ASP A 243 -24.99 -34.05 -9.46
CA ASP A 243 -23.68 -34.37 -8.88
C ASP A 243 -22.85 -33.17 -8.46
N TYR A 244 -23.06 -32.04 -9.12
CA TYR A 244 -22.38 -30.78 -8.84
C TYR A 244 -23.29 -29.57 -9.13
N THR A 245 -22.93 -28.40 -8.61
CA THR A 245 -23.47 -27.11 -9.09
C THR A 245 -22.34 -26.11 -9.33
N TYR A 246 -22.54 -25.19 -10.26
CA TYR A 246 -21.60 -24.12 -10.59
C TYR A 246 -22.34 -22.78 -10.66
N ASP A 247 -21.94 -21.79 -9.85
CA ASP A 247 -22.64 -20.50 -9.78
C ASP A 247 -21.90 -19.32 -10.46
N ASN A 248 -20.90 -19.65 -11.29
CA ASN A 248 -19.94 -18.76 -11.95
C ASN A 248 -18.89 -18.11 -11.02
N GLU A 249 -18.82 -18.55 -9.77
CA GLU A 249 -17.79 -18.19 -8.79
C GLU A 249 -17.19 -19.43 -8.11
N PHE A 250 -18.05 -20.41 -7.77
CA PHE A 250 -17.64 -21.70 -7.18
C PHE A 250 -18.25 -22.88 -7.93
N LEU A 251 -17.47 -23.96 -8.06
CA LEU A 251 -17.91 -25.30 -8.47
C LEU A 251 -17.95 -26.20 -7.24
N THR A 252 -19.14 -26.64 -6.84
CA THR A 252 -19.37 -27.52 -5.69
C THR A 252 -19.75 -28.91 -6.18
N ILE A 253 -18.91 -29.91 -5.90
CA ILE A 253 -19.19 -31.33 -6.12
C ILE A 253 -19.68 -31.95 -4.81
N PHE A 254 -20.86 -32.56 -4.84
CA PHE A 254 -21.50 -33.04 -3.60
C PHE A 254 -20.73 -34.20 -2.95
N ALA A 255 -20.60 -34.18 -1.62
CA ALA A 255 -19.80 -35.12 -0.81
C ALA A 255 -20.08 -36.60 -1.12
N LYS A 256 -21.33 -36.95 -1.47
CA LYS A 256 -21.75 -38.29 -1.91
C LYS A 256 -20.94 -38.86 -3.10
N ASN A 257 -20.32 -37.99 -3.89
CA ASN A 257 -19.57 -38.31 -5.11
C ASN A 257 -18.05 -38.08 -4.96
N VAL A 258 -17.61 -37.63 -3.79
CA VAL A 258 -16.20 -37.36 -3.47
C VAL A 258 -15.52 -38.67 -3.03
N PRO A 259 -14.49 -39.17 -3.74
CA PRO A 259 -13.79 -40.38 -3.33
C PRO A 259 -12.98 -40.18 -2.05
N LYS A 260 -12.96 -41.22 -1.19
CA LYS A 260 -12.16 -41.25 0.06
C LYS A 260 -10.75 -41.86 -0.10
N GLU A 261 -10.40 -42.21 -1.33
CA GLU A 261 -9.07 -42.67 -1.76
C GLU A 261 -8.56 -41.71 -2.85
N ASN A 262 -7.29 -41.79 -3.22
CA ASN A 262 -6.70 -40.94 -4.26
C ASN A 262 -7.53 -40.98 -5.57
N PHE A 263 -7.85 -39.82 -6.11
CA PHE A 263 -8.66 -39.66 -7.31
C PHE A 263 -8.07 -38.61 -8.27
N VAL A 264 -8.54 -38.66 -9.51
CA VAL A 264 -8.22 -37.66 -10.53
C VAL A 264 -9.49 -36.87 -10.85
N PHE A 265 -9.49 -35.57 -10.52
CA PHE A 265 -10.48 -34.64 -11.04
C PHE A 265 -10.02 -34.13 -12.41
N LEU A 266 -10.90 -34.20 -13.40
CA LEU A 266 -10.66 -33.78 -14.77
C LEU A 266 -11.67 -32.70 -15.14
N SER A 267 -11.24 -31.66 -15.85
CA SER A 267 -12.13 -30.65 -16.42
C SER A 267 -11.65 -30.16 -17.78
N GLU A 268 -12.59 -29.83 -18.67
CA GLU A 268 -12.36 -29.00 -19.85
C GLU A 268 -13.24 -27.74 -19.74
N VAL A 269 -12.60 -26.57 -19.85
CA VAL A 269 -13.26 -25.26 -19.82
C VAL A 269 -12.79 -24.39 -20.99
N VAL A 270 -13.65 -23.45 -21.39
CA VAL A 270 -13.31 -22.36 -22.33
C VAL A 270 -13.23 -21.03 -21.60
N ILE A 271 -12.19 -20.26 -21.95
CA ILE A 271 -11.91 -18.90 -21.47
C ILE A 271 -11.56 -17.98 -22.65
N HIS A 272 -11.69 -16.67 -22.45
CA HIS A 272 -11.63 -15.64 -23.50
C HIS A 272 -10.54 -14.58 -23.22
N PRO A 273 -9.25 -14.90 -23.37
CA PRO A 273 -8.16 -13.97 -23.03
C PRO A 273 -8.16 -12.71 -23.91
N GLU A 274 -8.71 -12.78 -25.13
CA GLU A 274 -8.83 -11.67 -26.07
C GLU A 274 -9.87 -10.60 -25.66
N THR A 275 -10.74 -10.90 -24.68
CA THR A 275 -11.68 -9.94 -24.08
C THR A 275 -11.46 -9.68 -22.59
N ASN A 276 -10.46 -10.33 -21.97
CA ASN A 276 -10.13 -10.16 -20.56
C ASN A 276 -9.35 -8.86 -20.28
N TYR A 277 -10.05 -7.72 -20.28
CA TYR A 277 -9.47 -6.39 -20.02
C TYR A 277 -9.16 -6.12 -18.53
N ALA A 278 -9.50 -7.04 -17.63
CA ALA A 278 -9.19 -6.94 -16.20
C ALA A 278 -7.73 -7.31 -15.89
N LEU A 279 -7.06 -8.01 -16.81
CA LEU A 279 -5.65 -8.39 -16.74
C LEU A 279 -5.33 -9.28 -15.51
N THR A 280 -6.29 -10.12 -15.10
CA THR A 280 -6.13 -11.17 -14.08
C THR A 280 -6.68 -12.51 -14.60
N GLY A 281 -6.02 -13.62 -14.28
CA GLY A 281 -6.14 -14.87 -15.04
C GLY A 281 -5.34 -14.81 -16.34
N LEU A 282 -5.80 -15.51 -17.37
CA LEU A 282 -5.22 -15.47 -18.72
C LEU A 282 -5.83 -14.33 -19.55
N TYR A 283 -4.99 -13.51 -20.18
CA TYR A 283 -5.43 -12.36 -20.98
C TYR A 283 -4.48 -12.07 -22.16
N LYS A 284 -4.86 -11.10 -23.00
CA LYS A 284 -4.10 -10.65 -24.17
C LYS A 284 -3.59 -9.21 -23.99
N SER A 285 -2.26 -9.04 -23.93
CA SER A 285 -1.59 -7.73 -24.02
C SER A 285 -1.08 -7.53 -25.45
N LYS A 286 -1.69 -6.62 -26.19
CA LYS A 286 -1.51 -6.45 -27.65
C LYS A 286 -1.63 -7.77 -28.42
N ASP A 287 -0.52 -8.40 -28.81
CA ASP A 287 -0.44 -9.69 -29.51
C ASP A 287 0.28 -10.79 -28.70
N ILE A 288 0.53 -10.54 -27.41
CA ILE A 288 1.05 -11.51 -26.45
C ILE A 288 -0.11 -12.04 -25.61
N ILE A 289 -0.27 -13.36 -25.52
CA ILE A 289 -1.09 -14.01 -24.48
C ILE A 289 -0.22 -14.19 -23.25
N VAL A 290 -0.74 -13.81 -22.08
CA VAL A 290 -0.01 -13.75 -20.81
C VAL A 290 -0.97 -14.00 -19.63
N SER A 291 -0.46 -14.51 -18.53
CA SER A 291 -1.21 -14.74 -17.29
C SER A 291 -0.77 -13.83 -16.14
N GLN A 292 -1.71 -13.42 -15.29
CA GLN A 292 -1.45 -12.89 -13.95
C GLN A 292 -2.30 -13.68 -12.94
N CYS A 293 -1.65 -14.44 -12.06
CA CYS A 293 -2.32 -15.40 -11.19
C CYS A 293 -2.42 -14.95 -9.73
N GLU A 294 -1.56 -14.04 -9.26
CA GLU A 294 -1.66 -13.46 -7.91
C GLU A 294 -2.70 -12.32 -7.85
N ALA A 295 -3.54 -12.21 -6.82
CA ALA A 295 -3.69 -13.11 -5.66
C ALA A 295 -4.49 -14.38 -5.98
N THR A 296 -5.67 -14.20 -6.59
CA THR A 296 -6.67 -15.25 -6.80
C THR A 296 -7.12 -15.24 -8.26
N GLY A 297 -6.15 -15.28 -9.17
CA GLY A 297 -6.33 -15.22 -10.62
C GLY A 297 -6.32 -16.59 -11.30
N PHE A 298 -5.76 -17.63 -10.69
CA PHE A 298 -5.68 -18.96 -11.33
C PHE A 298 -7.06 -19.59 -11.53
N ARG A 299 -8.02 -19.33 -10.62
CA ARG A 299 -9.46 -19.64 -10.76
C ARG A 299 -10.14 -19.07 -12.01
N ARG A 300 -9.51 -18.12 -12.72
CA ARG A 300 -9.97 -17.56 -14.01
C ARG A 300 -9.38 -18.28 -15.23
N ILE A 301 -8.61 -19.35 -15.00
CA ILE A 301 -7.98 -20.18 -16.03
C ILE A 301 -8.56 -21.60 -16.02
N THR A 302 -8.72 -22.19 -14.83
CA THR A 302 -9.37 -23.48 -14.61
C THR A 302 -9.84 -23.62 -13.16
N PHE A 303 -10.54 -24.71 -12.83
CA PHE A 303 -10.98 -24.99 -11.46
C PHE A 303 -9.79 -25.38 -10.58
N PHE A 304 -9.73 -24.80 -9.38
CA PHE A 304 -8.70 -25.10 -8.38
C PHE A 304 -9.17 -24.76 -6.97
N ILE A 305 -8.46 -25.22 -5.94
CA ILE A 305 -8.62 -24.70 -4.58
C ILE A 305 -7.60 -23.56 -4.45
N ASP A 306 -7.98 -22.36 -4.89
CA ASP A 306 -7.10 -21.26 -5.31
C ASP A 306 -6.66 -20.39 -4.10
N ARG A 307 -5.81 -21.00 -3.25
CA ARG A 307 -5.23 -20.47 -2.00
C ARG A 307 -3.78 -20.99 -1.82
N PRO A 308 -2.87 -20.25 -1.16
CA PRO A 308 -1.43 -20.46 -1.30
C PRO A 308 -0.84 -21.65 -0.53
N ASP A 309 -1.60 -22.29 0.37
CA ASP A 309 -1.23 -23.55 1.02
C ASP A 309 -1.56 -24.81 0.19
N MET A 310 -2.25 -24.67 -0.94
CA MET A 310 -2.47 -25.75 -1.91
C MET A 310 -1.27 -25.88 -2.88
N MET A 311 -0.13 -26.34 -2.34
CA MET A 311 1.11 -26.50 -3.10
C MET A 311 1.12 -27.78 -3.94
N ALA A 312 1.35 -27.65 -5.25
CA ALA A 312 1.32 -28.75 -6.22
C ALA A 312 2.52 -28.71 -7.19
N LYS A 313 2.81 -29.83 -7.87
CA LYS A 313 3.73 -29.87 -9.03
C LYS A 313 2.97 -29.65 -10.34
N TYR A 314 3.59 -29.01 -11.32
CA TYR A 314 2.92 -28.58 -12.56
C TYR A 314 3.60 -29.15 -13.81
N ASP A 315 2.82 -29.84 -14.63
CA ASP A 315 3.14 -30.26 -16.00
C ASP A 315 2.22 -29.50 -16.96
N VAL A 316 2.80 -28.72 -17.87
CA VAL A 316 2.05 -27.71 -18.65
C VAL A 316 2.34 -27.88 -20.13
N THR A 317 1.34 -28.30 -20.89
CA THR A 317 1.40 -28.31 -22.36
C THR A 317 0.65 -27.10 -22.92
N LEU A 318 1.37 -26.23 -23.62
CA LEU A 318 0.82 -25.11 -24.39
C LEU A 318 0.71 -25.51 -25.86
N THR A 319 -0.39 -25.13 -26.54
CA THR A 319 -0.50 -25.19 -28.00
C THR A 319 -1.08 -23.91 -28.57
N ALA A 320 -0.57 -23.47 -29.73
CA ALA A 320 -0.99 -22.22 -30.37
C ALA A 320 -0.72 -22.25 -31.90
N ASP A 321 -1.20 -21.23 -32.62
CA ASP A 321 -0.75 -20.96 -34.00
C ASP A 321 0.75 -20.58 -34.02
N LYS A 322 1.54 -21.28 -34.86
CA LYS A 322 3.00 -21.15 -34.86
C LYS A 322 3.49 -19.80 -35.43
N LYS A 323 2.66 -19.10 -36.21
CA LYS A 323 3.03 -17.84 -36.86
C LYS A 323 2.76 -16.62 -35.96
N LYS A 324 1.67 -16.63 -35.21
CA LYS A 324 1.32 -15.58 -34.22
C LYS A 324 2.06 -15.77 -32.91
N TYR A 325 2.26 -17.02 -32.50
CA TYR A 325 2.80 -17.38 -31.19
C TYR A 325 4.01 -18.33 -31.30
N PRO A 326 5.10 -17.94 -32.02
CA PRO A 326 6.27 -18.79 -32.23
C PRO A 326 7.10 -19.03 -30.96
N VAL A 327 6.97 -18.18 -29.93
CA VAL A 327 7.52 -18.42 -28.59
C VAL A 327 6.38 -18.83 -27.66
N LEU A 328 6.54 -19.98 -27.00
CA LEU A 328 5.71 -20.48 -25.91
C LEU A 328 6.59 -20.63 -24.66
N LEU A 329 6.09 -20.25 -23.49
CA LEU A 329 6.79 -20.35 -22.20
C LEU A 329 5.82 -20.73 -21.08
N SER A 330 6.27 -21.56 -20.14
CA SER A 330 5.65 -21.76 -18.81
C SER A 330 6.73 -21.97 -17.75
N ASN A 331 6.36 -22.25 -16.50
CA ASN A 331 7.29 -22.51 -15.40
C ASN A 331 8.16 -23.76 -15.66
N GLY A 332 9.39 -23.77 -15.12
CA GLY A 332 10.26 -24.95 -15.11
C GLY A 332 10.96 -25.27 -16.44
N ASP A 333 11.42 -26.52 -16.57
CA ASP A 333 12.22 -26.96 -17.72
C ASP A 333 11.31 -27.37 -18.90
N LYS A 334 11.68 -26.94 -20.12
CA LYS A 334 10.96 -27.28 -21.36
C LYS A 334 11.36 -28.69 -21.83
N LEU A 335 10.47 -29.66 -21.66
CA LEU A 335 10.73 -31.09 -21.91
C LEU A 335 10.52 -31.52 -23.37
N ASN A 336 9.63 -30.87 -24.11
CA ASN A 336 9.29 -31.28 -25.48
C ASN A 336 8.75 -30.11 -26.32
N GLU A 337 8.96 -30.18 -27.64
CA GLU A 337 8.40 -29.27 -28.65
C GLU A 337 7.92 -30.08 -29.87
N PHE A 338 6.76 -29.74 -30.42
CA PHE A 338 6.12 -30.55 -31.47
C PHE A 338 5.22 -29.72 -32.39
N ASP A 339 5.20 -30.09 -33.67
CA ASP A 339 4.29 -29.51 -34.67
C ASP A 339 2.90 -30.18 -34.63
N ILE A 340 1.88 -29.41 -34.98
CA ILE A 340 0.46 -29.81 -34.95
C ILE A 340 -0.18 -29.46 -36.31
N PRO A 341 -1.05 -30.31 -36.89
CA PRO A 341 -1.75 -30.00 -38.14
C PRO A 341 -2.48 -28.65 -38.12
N GLY A 342 -2.56 -28.01 -39.29
CA GLY A 342 -3.17 -26.68 -39.43
C GLY A 342 -2.25 -25.49 -39.10
N GLY A 343 -0.93 -25.67 -39.07
CA GLY A 343 0.03 -24.59 -38.82
C GLY A 343 0.22 -24.26 -37.34
N ARG A 344 -0.25 -25.14 -36.44
CA ARG A 344 -0.09 -25.03 -35.00
C ARG A 344 1.20 -25.70 -34.53
N HIS A 345 1.61 -25.38 -33.31
CA HIS A 345 2.67 -26.11 -32.59
C HIS A 345 2.37 -26.13 -31.09
N GLY A 346 3.13 -26.91 -30.35
CA GLY A 346 3.06 -26.96 -28.90
C GLY A 346 4.40 -27.22 -28.23
N ALA A 347 4.47 -26.87 -26.96
CA ALA A 347 5.60 -27.08 -26.08
C ALA A 347 5.12 -27.56 -24.70
N ARG A 348 5.86 -28.49 -24.08
CA ARG A 348 5.56 -29.04 -22.76
C ARG A 348 6.65 -28.66 -21.76
N PHE A 349 6.23 -28.19 -20.59
CA PHE A 349 7.07 -27.73 -19.50
C PHE A 349 6.78 -28.55 -18.24
N ASN A 350 7.78 -28.75 -17.40
CA ASN A 350 7.63 -29.38 -16.09
C ASN A 350 8.41 -28.58 -15.04
N ASP A 351 7.71 -28.09 -14.02
CA ASP A 351 8.31 -27.50 -12.84
C ASP A 351 8.42 -28.56 -11.72
N PRO A 352 9.64 -28.96 -11.31
CA PRO A 352 9.82 -29.98 -10.28
C PRO A 352 9.50 -29.48 -8.86
N HIS A 353 9.47 -28.15 -8.65
CA HIS A 353 9.16 -27.57 -7.35
C HIS A 353 7.65 -27.65 -7.06
N LEU A 354 7.33 -27.94 -5.80
CA LEU A 354 5.99 -27.67 -5.27
C LEU A 354 5.79 -26.14 -5.24
N LYS A 355 4.68 -25.66 -5.78
CA LYS A 355 4.29 -24.26 -5.70
C LYS A 355 2.76 -24.10 -5.58
N PRO A 356 2.27 -23.02 -4.98
CA PRO A 356 0.89 -22.61 -5.12
C PRO A 356 0.55 -22.17 -6.54
N CYS A 357 -0.75 -22.21 -6.85
CA CYS A 357 -1.35 -21.78 -8.10
C CYS A 357 -1.10 -20.30 -8.46
N TYR A 358 -0.87 -19.41 -7.49
CA TYR A 358 -0.60 -18.00 -7.77
C TYR A 358 0.74 -17.78 -8.51
N LEU A 359 1.67 -18.73 -8.41
CA LEU A 359 2.98 -18.72 -9.08
C LEU A 359 2.99 -19.43 -10.45
N PHE A 360 1.83 -19.87 -10.94
CA PHE A 360 1.68 -20.41 -12.28
C PHE A 360 1.75 -19.29 -13.33
N ALA A 361 2.58 -19.47 -14.36
CA ALA A 361 2.64 -18.57 -15.50
C ALA A 361 2.65 -19.29 -16.86
N VAL A 362 2.04 -18.64 -17.85
CA VAL A 362 2.16 -18.97 -19.27
C VAL A 362 2.30 -17.70 -20.10
N VAL A 363 3.10 -17.77 -21.16
CA VAL A 363 3.27 -16.69 -22.15
C VAL A 363 3.32 -17.29 -23.56
N ALA A 364 2.65 -16.64 -24.52
CA ALA A 364 2.70 -16.99 -25.94
C ALA A 364 2.73 -15.73 -26.84
N GLY A 365 3.65 -15.63 -27.79
CA GLY A 365 3.78 -14.44 -28.68
C GLY A 365 4.98 -14.48 -29.63
N ASP A 366 5.09 -13.50 -30.54
CA ASP A 366 6.32 -13.28 -31.33
C ASP A 366 7.36 -12.47 -30.55
N LEU A 367 7.85 -13.07 -29.47
CA LEU A 367 8.84 -12.45 -28.59
C LEU A 367 10.25 -12.52 -29.17
N LYS A 368 10.99 -11.43 -29.07
CA LYS A 368 12.46 -11.41 -29.26
C LYS A 368 13.13 -11.27 -27.90
N HIS A 369 14.38 -11.69 -27.80
CA HIS A 369 15.10 -11.73 -26.53
C HIS A 369 16.55 -11.28 -26.64
N LEU A 370 17.11 -10.91 -25.49
CA LEU A 370 18.52 -11.07 -25.20
C LEU A 370 18.69 -12.28 -24.28
N SER A 371 19.82 -12.96 -24.37
CA SER A 371 20.19 -14.01 -23.44
C SER A 371 21.66 -13.92 -23.03
N ASP A 372 21.98 -14.55 -21.91
CA ASP A 372 23.34 -14.70 -21.39
C ASP A 372 23.40 -15.96 -20.50
N ASN A 373 24.57 -16.31 -19.99
CA ASN A 373 24.74 -17.40 -19.03
C ASN A 373 25.26 -16.86 -17.69
N TYR A 374 24.69 -17.36 -16.59
CA TYR A 374 25.25 -17.19 -15.25
C TYR A 374 25.84 -18.52 -14.77
N VAL A 375 26.86 -18.47 -13.91
CA VAL A 375 27.42 -19.66 -13.25
C VAL A 375 27.46 -19.39 -11.76
N THR A 376 26.71 -20.18 -10.99
CA THR A 376 26.49 -19.88 -9.57
C THR A 376 27.76 -19.99 -8.73
N LYS A 377 27.81 -19.25 -7.63
CA LYS A 377 29.02 -18.99 -6.84
C LYS A 377 29.57 -20.23 -6.13
N TYR A 378 28.72 -21.14 -5.65
CA TYR A 378 29.09 -22.27 -4.81
C TYR A 378 28.96 -23.60 -5.55
N THR A 379 27.77 -23.97 -6.03
CA THR A 379 27.52 -25.24 -6.75
C THR A 379 28.02 -25.23 -8.20
N LYS A 380 28.35 -24.06 -8.76
CA LYS A 380 28.76 -23.87 -10.16
C LYS A 380 27.70 -24.31 -11.18
N LYS A 381 26.42 -24.22 -10.81
CA LYS A 381 25.30 -24.50 -11.71
C LYS A 381 25.32 -23.48 -12.86
N PRO A 382 25.30 -23.91 -14.14
CA PRO A 382 24.99 -23.02 -15.24
C PRO A 382 23.49 -22.69 -15.22
N VAL A 383 23.17 -21.41 -15.39
CA VAL A 383 21.80 -20.91 -15.48
C VAL A 383 21.66 -20.08 -16.76
N GLU A 384 20.75 -20.49 -17.64
CA GLU A 384 20.38 -19.71 -18.81
C GLU A 384 19.56 -18.48 -18.39
N LEU A 385 20.00 -17.27 -18.74
CA LEU A 385 19.25 -16.04 -18.52
C LEU A 385 18.62 -15.57 -19.83
N TYR A 386 17.32 -15.31 -19.82
CA TYR A 386 16.59 -14.76 -20.96
C TYR A 386 15.73 -13.55 -20.55
N VAL A 387 15.76 -12.48 -21.34
CA VAL A 387 14.89 -11.30 -21.16
C VAL A 387 14.17 -11.06 -22.48
N TYR A 388 12.83 -11.01 -22.46
CA TYR A 388 11.96 -10.99 -23.64
C TYR A 388 11.16 -9.68 -23.76
N SER A 389 10.89 -9.27 -25.01
CA SER A 389 9.89 -8.25 -25.35
C SER A 389 9.26 -8.51 -26.72
N GLU A 390 8.25 -7.70 -27.09
CA GLU A 390 7.90 -7.47 -28.48
C GLU A 390 9.14 -7.08 -29.32
N ALA A 391 9.14 -7.45 -30.60
CA ALA A 391 10.24 -7.15 -31.53
C ALA A 391 10.60 -5.66 -31.63
N LYS A 392 9.62 -4.76 -31.45
CA LYS A 392 9.80 -3.31 -31.50
C LYS A 392 10.76 -2.77 -30.44
N TYR A 393 10.85 -3.42 -29.27
CA TYR A 393 11.55 -2.90 -28.10
C TYR A 393 12.74 -3.75 -27.64
N VAL A 394 13.19 -4.73 -28.43
CA VAL A 394 14.29 -5.65 -28.08
C VAL A 394 15.60 -4.94 -27.72
N SER A 395 15.83 -3.73 -28.27
CA SER A 395 16.98 -2.89 -27.94
C SER A 395 16.96 -2.29 -26.52
N LYS A 396 15.81 -2.31 -25.83
CA LYS A 396 15.62 -1.77 -24.47
C LYS A 396 15.85 -2.82 -23.36
N LEU A 397 16.20 -4.06 -23.72
CA LEU A 397 16.34 -5.20 -22.78
C LEU A 397 17.69 -5.26 -22.04
N LYS A 398 18.73 -4.57 -22.52
CA LYS A 398 20.11 -4.80 -22.06
C LYS A 398 20.33 -4.44 -20.59
N TRP A 399 19.72 -3.36 -20.10
CA TRP A 399 19.87 -2.96 -18.69
C TRP A 399 19.27 -4.00 -17.73
N ALA A 400 18.07 -4.52 -18.02
CA ALA A 400 17.43 -5.55 -17.20
C ALA A 400 18.25 -6.85 -17.11
N LEU A 401 18.90 -7.26 -18.20
CA LEU A 401 19.79 -8.42 -18.21
C LEU A 401 21.02 -8.23 -17.29
N GLU A 402 21.55 -7.01 -17.19
CA GLU A 402 22.64 -6.72 -16.24
C GLU A 402 22.13 -6.53 -14.80
N CYS A 403 20.91 -6.00 -14.60
CA CYS A 403 20.25 -5.96 -13.29
C CYS A 403 20.04 -7.36 -12.72
N LEU A 404 19.62 -8.32 -13.56
CA LEU A 404 19.41 -9.70 -13.14
C LEU A 404 20.71 -10.35 -12.64
N LYS A 405 21.82 -10.20 -13.38
CA LYS A 405 23.13 -10.70 -12.94
C LYS A 405 23.60 -10.04 -11.64
N LYS A 406 23.31 -8.75 -11.45
CA LYS A 406 23.62 -8.02 -10.21
C LYS A 406 22.80 -8.58 -9.04
N ALA A 407 21.51 -8.84 -9.23
CA ALA A 407 20.64 -9.42 -8.20
C ALA A 407 21.07 -10.85 -7.82
N MET A 408 21.35 -11.71 -8.81
CA MET A 408 21.93 -13.04 -8.60
C MET A 408 23.21 -12.98 -7.76
N LYS A 409 24.16 -12.14 -8.18
CA LYS A 409 25.43 -11.96 -7.46
C LYS A 409 25.24 -11.41 -6.04
N PHE A 410 24.31 -10.49 -5.84
CA PHE A 410 24.05 -9.92 -4.52
C PHE A 410 23.50 -10.94 -3.53
N ASP A 411 22.54 -11.79 -3.95
CA ASP A 411 21.97 -12.82 -3.08
C ASP A 411 23.03 -13.89 -2.71
N GLU A 412 23.89 -14.23 -3.67
CA GLU A 412 25.05 -15.11 -3.47
C GLU A 412 26.15 -14.49 -2.58
N ASP A 413 26.32 -13.16 -2.59
CA ASP A 413 27.35 -12.46 -1.80
C ASP A 413 26.89 -12.06 -0.39
N TYR A 414 25.63 -11.67 -0.22
CA TYR A 414 25.11 -11.17 1.05
C TYR A 414 24.38 -12.24 1.87
N PHE A 415 23.55 -13.07 1.23
CA PHE A 415 22.75 -14.11 1.90
C PHE A 415 23.28 -15.54 1.66
N GLY A 416 24.11 -15.74 0.64
CA GLY A 416 24.65 -17.06 0.26
C GLY A 416 23.69 -17.92 -0.58
N LEU A 417 22.70 -17.30 -1.23
CA LEU A 417 21.61 -17.98 -1.92
C LEU A 417 21.86 -18.07 -3.44
N GLU A 418 21.77 -19.28 -4.00
CA GLU A 418 21.98 -19.55 -5.43
C GLU A 418 20.66 -19.79 -6.16
N TYR A 419 20.58 -19.44 -7.44
CA TYR A 419 19.40 -19.77 -8.25
C TYR A 419 19.29 -21.28 -8.51
N ASP A 420 18.07 -21.81 -8.39
CA ASP A 420 17.80 -23.25 -8.26
C ASP A 420 17.32 -23.94 -9.53
N LEU A 421 16.65 -23.23 -10.44
CA LEU A 421 16.25 -23.75 -11.76
C LEU A 421 17.38 -23.61 -12.80
N SER A 422 17.27 -24.37 -13.90
CA SER A 422 18.26 -24.41 -14.99
C SER A 422 18.26 -23.15 -15.86
N ARG A 423 17.19 -22.36 -15.76
CA ARG A 423 16.86 -21.24 -16.64
C ARG A 423 15.95 -20.25 -15.92
N LEU A 424 16.13 -18.97 -16.20
CA LEU A 424 15.25 -17.88 -15.74
C LEU A 424 14.86 -16.99 -16.91
N ASN A 425 13.56 -16.83 -17.13
CA ASN A 425 12.98 -15.98 -18.16
C ASN A 425 12.32 -14.75 -17.50
N LEU A 426 12.65 -13.54 -17.97
CA LEU A 426 11.92 -12.31 -17.67
C LEU A 426 11.15 -11.86 -18.92
N VAL A 427 9.88 -11.45 -18.81
CA VAL A 427 9.06 -11.04 -19.97
C VAL A 427 8.43 -9.67 -19.76
N ALA A 428 8.70 -8.71 -20.66
CA ALA A 428 7.97 -7.43 -20.70
C ALA A 428 6.65 -7.54 -21.47
N VAL A 429 5.55 -7.12 -20.83
CA VAL A 429 4.23 -6.91 -21.46
C VAL A 429 3.73 -5.48 -21.23
N SER A 430 2.96 -4.93 -22.17
CA SER A 430 2.51 -3.53 -22.12
C SER A 430 1.35 -3.29 -21.17
N ASP A 431 0.47 -4.28 -21.03
CA ASP A 431 -0.75 -4.19 -20.24
C ASP A 431 -0.56 -5.01 -18.96
N PHE A 432 -0.24 -4.33 -17.86
CA PHE A 432 -0.01 -4.96 -16.55
C PHE A 432 -0.60 -4.12 -15.42
N ASN A 433 -1.26 -4.76 -14.46
CA ASN A 433 -1.94 -4.07 -13.36
C ASN A 433 -0.97 -3.50 -12.32
N VAL A 434 0.19 -4.13 -12.11
CA VAL A 434 1.19 -3.77 -11.10
C VAL A 434 2.57 -3.52 -11.73
N GLY A 435 3.67 -3.73 -10.99
CA GLY A 435 5.04 -3.59 -11.46
C GLY A 435 5.55 -4.83 -12.21
N ALA A 436 5.60 -5.98 -11.52
CA ALA A 436 5.95 -7.28 -12.08
C ALA A 436 5.35 -8.40 -11.20
N MET A 437 5.78 -9.65 -11.39
CA MET A 437 5.26 -10.85 -10.74
C MET A 437 6.31 -11.98 -10.76
N GLU A 438 6.50 -12.69 -9.64
CA GLU A 438 7.68 -13.54 -9.39
C GLU A 438 7.60 -14.98 -9.93
N ASN A 439 6.65 -15.26 -10.83
CA ASN A 439 6.24 -16.63 -11.20
C ASN A 439 7.44 -17.54 -11.49
N LYS A 440 7.53 -18.68 -10.81
CA LYS A 440 8.75 -19.53 -10.74
C LYS A 440 9.40 -19.79 -12.11
N GLY A 441 10.51 -19.11 -12.40
CA GLY A 441 11.29 -19.25 -13.65
C GLY A 441 10.75 -18.50 -14.88
N LEU A 442 9.62 -17.81 -14.76
CA LEU A 442 8.94 -17.05 -15.81
C LEU A 442 8.34 -15.75 -15.22
N ASN A 443 9.21 -14.87 -14.75
CA ASN A 443 8.83 -13.63 -14.11
C ASN A 443 8.28 -12.66 -15.17
N ILE A 444 7.11 -12.07 -14.92
CA ILE A 444 6.39 -11.22 -15.90
C ILE A 444 6.39 -9.78 -15.39
N PHE A 445 6.74 -8.84 -16.27
CA PHE A 445 6.94 -7.43 -15.94
C PHE A 445 6.04 -6.54 -16.76
N ASN A 446 5.56 -5.47 -16.12
CA ASN A 446 5.18 -4.26 -16.82
C ASN A 446 6.38 -3.75 -17.63
N ALA A 447 6.19 -3.45 -18.91
CA ALA A 447 7.22 -2.93 -19.79
C ALA A 447 7.93 -1.67 -19.22
N ASP A 448 7.23 -0.84 -18.42
CA ASP A 448 7.82 0.35 -17.77
C ASP A 448 8.87 0.02 -16.69
N SER A 449 8.86 -1.22 -16.20
CA SER A 449 9.71 -1.74 -15.13
C SER A 449 10.70 -2.81 -15.62
N LEU A 450 10.82 -3.01 -16.95
CA LEU A 450 11.87 -3.86 -17.57
C LEU A 450 12.61 -3.21 -18.75
N LEU A 451 12.04 -2.23 -19.47
CA LEU A 451 12.57 -1.75 -20.75
C LEU A 451 13.14 -0.32 -20.71
N ALA A 452 14.47 -0.17 -20.79
CA ALA A 452 15.13 1.13 -20.89
C ALA A 452 16.18 1.25 -22.02
N SER A 453 16.29 2.46 -22.57
CA SER A 453 17.47 2.92 -23.30
C SER A 453 17.74 4.39 -22.96
N LYS A 454 18.99 4.83 -22.92
CA LYS A 454 19.37 6.22 -22.56
C LYS A 454 18.81 7.28 -23.51
N LYS A 455 18.40 6.86 -24.71
CA LYS A 455 17.74 7.70 -25.71
C LYS A 455 16.21 7.77 -25.55
N THR A 456 15.56 6.75 -24.96
CA THR A 456 14.08 6.65 -24.93
C THR A 456 13.48 6.29 -23.56
N SER A 457 14.23 6.49 -22.49
CA SER A 457 13.76 6.39 -21.10
C SER A 457 14.37 7.52 -20.25
N ILE A 458 13.66 7.89 -19.18
CA ILE A 458 14.17 8.86 -18.18
C ILE A 458 15.14 8.16 -17.22
N ASP A 459 15.95 8.95 -16.50
CA ASP A 459 16.95 8.44 -15.55
C ASP A 459 16.34 7.51 -14.49
N PHE A 460 15.15 7.86 -13.98
CA PHE A 460 14.40 7.05 -13.02
C PHE A 460 14.06 5.63 -13.53
N SER A 461 13.94 5.42 -14.84
CA SER A 461 13.68 4.08 -15.38
C SER A 461 14.82 3.10 -15.07
N PHE A 462 16.07 3.56 -14.97
CA PHE A 462 17.20 2.69 -14.67
C PHE A 462 17.22 2.25 -13.20
N GLU A 463 16.87 3.17 -12.28
CA GLU A 463 16.65 2.88 -10.86
C GLU A 463 15.46 1.92 -10.70
N ARG A 464 14.31 2.23 -11.33
CA ARG A 464 13.10 1.38 -11.29
C ARG A 464 13.35 -0.05 -11.79
N ILE A 465 14.06 -0.22 -12.91
CA ILE A 465 14.38 -1.55 -13.45
C ILE A 465 15.36 -2.29 -12.54
N LEU A 466 16.36 -1.61 -11.95
CA LEU A 466 17.26 -2.23 -10.98
C LEU A 466 16.47 -2.77 -9.77
N THR A 467 15.64 -1.93 -9.18
CA THR A 467 14.80 -2.25 -8.02
C THR A 467 13.90 -3.45 -8.30
N VAL A 468 13.06 -3.39 -9.34
CA VAL A 468 12.06 -4.45 -9.62
C VAL A 468 12.71 -5.74 -10.12
N VAL A 469 13.74 -5.70 -10.97
CA VAL A 469 14.45 -6.94 -11.37
C VAL A 469 15.17 -7.59 -10.19
N GLY A 470 15.60 -6.80 -9.19
CA GLY A 470 16.01 -7.31 -7.88
C GLY A 470 14.87 -8.00 -7.16
N HIS A 471 13.75 -7.29 -6.93
CA HIS A 471 12.55 -7.77 -6.26
C HIS A 471 12.09 -9.16 -6.72
N GLU A 472 11.78 -9.28 -8.01
CA GLU A 472 11.25 -10.52 -8.59
C GLU A 472 12.26 -11.67 -8.55
N TYR A 473 13.56 -11.36 -8.55
CA TYR A 473 14.60 -12.37 -8.35
C TYR A 473 14.68 -12.82 -6.88
N PHE A 474 14.66 -11.88 -5.94
CA PHE A 474 14.79 -12.17 -4.50
C PHE A 474 13.61 -12.99 -3.95
N HIS A 475 12.40 -12.79 -4.50
CA HIS A 475 11.24 -13.64 -4.25
C HIS A 475 11.48 -15.13 -4.57
N ASN A 476 12.47 -15.50 -5.42
CA ASN A 476 12.79 -16.90 -5.70
C ASN A 476 13.09 -17.71 -4.43
N TYR A 477 13.55 -17.03 -3.36
CA TYR A 477 13.57 -17.56 -2.01
C TYR A 477 12.40 -17.06 -1.17
N THR A 478 12.24 -15.75 -1.03
CA THR A 478 11.30 -15.10 -0.11
C THR A 478 9.93 -14.88 -0.76
N GLY A 479 9.23 -15.97 -1.06
CA GLY A 479 7.94 -15.98 -1.75
C GLY A 479 7.69 -17.32 -2.48
N ASN A 480 8.72 -17.83 -3.17
CA ASN A 480 8.62 -19.03 -3.99
C ASN A 480 9.10 -20.32 -3.30
N ARG A 481 10.27 -20.30 -2.66
CA ARG A 481 10.83 -21.49 -1.98
C ARG A 481 10.31 -21.63 -0.55
N VAL A 482 10.12 -20.50 0.14
CA VAL A 482 9.24 -20.41 1.30
C VAL A 482 8.08 -19.50 0.90
N THR A 483 6.85 -20.03 0.91
CA THR A 483 5.65 -19.31 0.44
C THR A 483 4.64 -19.06 1.55
N LEU A 484 3.53 -18.40 1.24
CA LEU A 484 2.54 -17.96 2.22
C LEU A 484 1.62 -19.11 2.63
N ARG A 485 1.37 -19.29 3.94
CA ARG A 485 0.30 -20.18 4.42
C ARG A 485 -1.11 -19.67 4.03
N ASP A 486 -1.29 -18.35 4.07
CA ASP A 486 -2.53 -17.68 3.72
C ASP A 486 -2.25 -16.22 3.34
N TRP A 487 -3.23 -15.58 2.70
CA TRP A 487 -3.07 -14.22 2.16
C TRP A 487 -2.87 -13.13 3.22
N PHE A 488 -3.23 -13.36 4.49
CA PHE A 488 -2.93 -12.39 5.55
C PHE A 488 -1.42 -12.30 5.81
N GLN A 489 -0.67 -13.37 5.51
CA GLN A 489 0.79 -13.37 5.67
C GLN A 489 1.53 -12.59 4.58
N LEU A 490 0.87 -11.89 3.63
CA LEU A 490 1.49 -11.26 2.45
C LEU A 490 2.78 -10.46 2.75
N THR A 491 2.83 -9.69 3.85
CA THR A 491 4.03 -8.92 4.25
C THR A 491 5.27 -9.79 4.55
N LEU A 492 5.09 -11.10 4.79
CA LEU A 492 6.19 -12.08 4.93
C LEU A 492 6.98 -12.24 3.62
N LYS A 493 6.32 -12.22 2.46
CA LYS A 493 7.02 -12.18 1.16
C LYS A 493 7.34 -10.75 0.76
N GLU A 494 6.38 -9.82 0.87
CA GLU A 494 6.52 -8.47 0.34
C GLU A 494 7.48 -7.61 1.16
N GLY A 495 7.23 -7.44 2.46
CA GLY A 495 8.09 -6.64 3.32
C GLY A 495 9.53 -7.18 3.36
N LEU A 496 9.70 -8.50 3.35
CA LEU A 496 11.01 -9.13 3.33
C LEU A 496 11.72 -8.96 1.98
N THR A 497 10.98 -9.01 0.87
CA THR A 497 11.55 -8.88 -0.48
C THR A 497 11.84 -7.42 -0.82
N VAL A 498 10.98 -6.46 -0.46
CA VAL A 498 11.30 -5.02 -0.51
C VAL A 498 12.50 -4.70 0.37
N HIS A 499 12.64 -5.29 1.56
CA HIS A 499 13.85 -5.11 2.36
C HIS A 499 15.11 -5.67 1.66
N ARG A 500 15.01 -6.83 0.98
CA ARG A 500 16.09 -7.39 0.15
C ARG A 500 16.40 -6.51 -1.08
N GLU A 501 15.39 -5.95 -1.74
CA GLU A 501 15.54 -4.99 -2.85
C GLU A 501 16.23 -3.69 -2.40
N ASN A 502 15.91 -3.21 -1.19
CA ASN A 502 16.47 -2.00 -0.62
C ASN A 502 17.96 -2.18 -0.34
N LEU A 503 18.36 -3.27 0.35
CA LEU A 503 19.77 -3.58 0.60
C LEU A 503 20.58 -3.73 -0.71
N PHE A 504 20.00 -4.41 -1.70
CA PHE A 504 20.60 -4.57 -3.03
C PHE A 504 20.81 -3.24 -3.76
N SER A 505 19.81 -2.35 -3.71
CA SER A 505 19.81 -1.07 -4.41
C SER A 505 20.69 -0.04 -3.69
N GLU A 506 20.76 -0.06 -2.36
CA GLU A 506 21.71 0.74 -1.56
C GLU A 506 23.16 0.35 -1.90
N GLU A 507 23.51 -0.95 -1.90
CA GLU A 507 24.85 -1.43 -2.25
C GLU A 507 25.20 -1.26 -3.74
N THR A 508 24.23 -1.36 -4.64
CA THR A 508 24.46 -1.21 -6.10
C THR A 508 24.56 0.25 -6.54
N THR A 509 23.74 1.14 -6.00
CA THR A 509 23.79 2.58 -6.35
C THR A 509 24.89 3.31 -5.59
N LYS A 510 25.18 2.91 -4.34
CA LYS A 510 26.13 3.55 -3.43
C LYS A 510 25.85 5.02 -3.12
N THR A 511 24.59 5.45 -3.29
CA THR A 511 24.15 6.82 -2.99
C THR A 511 23.12 6.81 -1.85
N ALA A 512 23.24 7.76 -0.91
CA ALA A 512 22.25 7.92 0.15
C ALA A 512 20.85 8.27 -0.40
N THR A 513 20.78 8.81 -1.62
CA THR A 513 19.55 9.18 -2.31
C THR A 513 18.56 8.02 -2.47
N PHE A 514 19.03 6.77 -2.58
CA PHE A 514 18.11 5.63 -2.66
C PHE A 514 17.32 5.44 -1.35
N ARG A 515 18.02 5.29 -0.21
CA ARG A 515 17.40 5.19 1.13
C ARG A 515 16.50 6.39 1.43
N LEU A 516 16.94 7.60 1.09
CA LEU A 516 16.13 8.83 1.22
C LEU A 516 14.84 8.80 0.37
N THR A 517 14.86 8.18 -0.81
CA THR A 517 13.67 8.03 -1.66
C THR A 517 12.64 7.10 -1.05
N HIS A 518 13.06 5.96 -0.48
CA HIS A 518 12.18 5.04 0.24
C HIS A 518 11.54 5.70 1.47
N ILE A 519 12.34 6.41 2.28
CA ILE A 519 11.83 7.14 3.46
C ILE A 519 10.86 8.27 3.07
N ASP A 520 11.16 9.05 2.02
CA ASP A 520 10.30 10.11 1.51
C ASP A 520 9.00 9.56 0.88
N LEU A 521 9.02 8.34 0.34
CA LEU A 521 7.81 7.61 -0.07
C LEU A 521 6.98 7.18 1.16
N LEU A 522 7.56 6.41 2.08
CA LEU A 522 6.88 5.90 3.27
C LEU A 522 6.23 7.02 4.08
N ARG A 523 6.99 8.05 4.46
CA ARG A 523 6.49 9.14 5.32
C ARG A 523 5.43 10.01 4.63
N SER A 524 5.29 9.96 3.30
CA SER A 524 4.30 10.73 2.57
C SER A 524 3.08 9.93 2.11
N VAL A 525 3.24 8.68 1.68
CA VAL A 525 2.15 7.84 1.15
C VAL A 525 1.68 6.83 2.19
N GLN A 526 2.59 6.09 2.81
CA GLN A 526 2.26 5.06 3.79
C GLN A 526 1.74 5.69 5.10
N PHE A 527 2.42 6.70 5.64
CA PHE A 527 1.95 7.44 6.84
C PHE A 527 0.57 8.11 6.65
N LEU A 528 0.21 8.45 5.40
CA LEU A 528 -1.10 9.00 5.06
C LEU A 528 -2.17 7.89 5.05
N GLU A 529 -1.85 6.72 4.51
CA GLU A 529 -2.67 5.50 4.53
C GLU A 529 -2.92 5.02 5.98
N ASP A 530 -1.85 4.88 6.77
CA ASP A 530 -1.80 4.45 8.18
C ASP A 530 -2.55 5.40 9.14
N SER A 531 -2.89 6.61 8.67
CA SER A 531 -3.69 7.61 9.39
C SER A 531 -4.99 8.00 8.66
N SER A 532 -5.41 7.20 7.67
CA SER A 532 -6.69 7.31 6.97
C SER A 532 -7.67 6.20 7.44
N PRO A 533 -8.94 6.22 7.01
CA PRO A 533 -9.87 5.11 7.23
C PRO A 533 -9.47 3.77 6.56
N LEU A 534 -8.42 3.78 5.74
CA LEU A 534 -7.80 2.57 5.16
C LEU A 534 -6.58 2.09 5.97
N SER A 535 -6.32 2.66 7.15
CA SER A 535 -5.28 2.18 8.05
C SER A 535 -5.52 0.70 8.39
N HIS A 536 -4.47 -0.11 8.34
CA HIS A 536 -4.51 -1.53 8.71
C HIS A 536 -3.12 -1.96 9.23
N PRO A 537 -3.01 -3.03 10.02
CA PRO A 537 -1.70 -3.59 10.38
C PRO A 537 -1.03 -4.24 9.16
N ILE A 538 0.31 -4.39 9.17
CA ILE A 538 1.06 -4.94 8.01
C ILE A 538 0.66 -6.38 7.68
N ARG A 539 0.15 -7.13 8.67
CA ARG A 539 -0.67 -8.33 8.48
C ARG A 539 -2.13 -7.99 8.82
N PRO A 540 -3.02 -7.83 7.82
CA PRO A 540 -4.43 -7.52 8.04
C PRO A 540 -5.18 -8.57 8.86
N GLU A 541 -6.30 -8.16 9.46
CA GLU A 541 -7.21 -9.08 10.18
C GLU A 541 -8.41 -9.55 9.32
N SER A 542 -8.81 -8.80 8.30
CA SER A 542 -9.89 -9.18 7.38
C SER A 542 -9.83 -8.51 5.99
N TYR A 543 -10.26 -9.24 4.94
CA TYR A 543 -10.37 -8.73 3.57
C TYR A 543 -11.67 -9.18 2.86
N ILE A 544 -12.09 -8.45 1.83
CA ILE A 544 -13.05 -8.93 0.82
C ILE A 544 -12.31 -9.22 -0.49
N SER A 545 -11.68 -8.21 -1.11
CA SER A 545 -10.81 -8.41 -2.27
C SER A 545 -9.34 -8.37 -1.82
N MET A 546 -8.61 -9.46 -1.99
CA MET A 546 -7.20 -9.49 -1.63
C MET A 546 -6.34 -8.57 -2.52
N GLU A 547 -6.78 -8.29 -3.76
CA GLU A 547 -6.15 -7.30 -4.65
C GLU A 547 -6.07 -5.89 -4.02
N ASN A 548 -6.96 -5.55 -3.07
CA ASN A 548 -6.96 -4.27 -2.36
C ASN A 548 -5.86 -4.15 -1.29
N PHE A 549 -5.26 -5.28 -0.87
CA PHE A 549 -4.26 -5.32 0.22
C PHE A 549 -2.81 -5.28 -0.26
N TYR A 550 -2.57 -5.06 -1.55
CA TYR A 550 -1.26 -4.76 -2.13
C TYR A 550 -0.92 -3.27 -1.89
N THR A 551 -0.71 -2.92 -0.62
CA THR A 551 -0.59 -1.52 -0.14
C THR A 551 0.83 -1.17 0.32
N ASN A 552 1.12 0.13 0.34
CA ASN A 552 2.35 0.70 0.91
C ASN A 552 2.56 0.25 2.38
N THR A 553 1.49 -0.05 3.10
CA THR A 553 1.54 -0.59 4.46
C THR A 553 2.01 -2.05 4.49
N VAL A 554 1.56 -2.91 3.58
CA VAL A 554 2.06 -4.30 3.47
C VAL A 554 3.51 -4.33 2.95
N TYR A 555 3.83 -3.47 1.98
CA TYR A 555 5.12 -3.37 1.28
C TYR A 555 6.15 -2.55 2.07
N ASP A 556 6.03 -1.21 2.09
CA ASP A 556 7.05 -0.30 2.63
C ASP A 556 7.13 -0.36 4.17
N LYS A 557 6.00 -0.28 4.89
CA LYS A 557 6.02 -0.45 6.37
C LYS A 557 6.39 -1.88 6.77
N GLY A 558 6.06 -2.87 5.93
CA GLY A 558 6.61 -4.22 6.01
C GLY A 558 8.13 -4.24 5.93
N SER A 559 8.71 -3.61 4.89
CA SER A 559 10.16 -3.46 4.71
C SER A 559 10.84 -2.82 5.91
N GLU A 560 10.29 -1.75 6.47
CA GLU A 560 10.86 -1.12 7.65
C GLU A 560 10.78 -2.00 8.90
N VAL A 561 9.73 -2.81 9.05
CA VAL A 561 9.63 -3.85 10.10
C VAL A 561 10.62 -5.00 9.86
N MET A 562 10.99 -5.30 8.62
CA MET A 562 12.06 -6.26 8.34
C MET A 562 13.47 -5.67 8.59
N ARG A 563 13.72 -4.42 8.16
CA ARG A 563 14.97 -3.67 8.39
C ARG A 563 15.23 -3.40 9.88
N MET A 564 14.18 -3.26 10.70
CA MET A 564 14.32 -3.14 12.15
C MET A 564 14.90 -4.42 12.80
N TYR A 565 14.61 -5.63 12.30
CA TYR A 565 15.31 -6.84 12.77
C TYR A 565 16.82 -6.76 12.46
N GLN A 566 17.21 -6.36 11.24
CA GLN A 566 18.62 -6.15 10.90
C GLN A 566 19.27 -5.10 11.81
N THR A 567 18.56 -4.01 12.11
CA THR A 567 19.05 -2.93 12.98
C THR A 567 19.27 -3.39 14.42
N ILE A 568 18.39 -4.25 14.95
CA ILE A 568 18.52 -4.84 16.29
C ILE A 568 19.62 -5.91 16.32
N LEU A 569 19.63 -6.81 15.34
CA LEU A 569 20.52 -7.98 15.28
C LEU A 569 21.95 -7.62 14.88
N GLY A 570 22.12 -6.66 13.96
CA GLY A 570 23.33 -6.50 13.17
C GLY A 570 23.47 -7.61 12.12
N ASP A 571 24.14 -7.32 11.01
CA ASP A 571 24.31 -8.19 9.85
C ASP A 571 24.61 -9.66 10.19
N ASP A 572 25.60 -9.92 11.04
CA ASP A 572 26.06 -11.28 11.39
C ASP A 572 25.00 -12.16 12.04
N TYR A 573 24.07 -11.55 12.80
CA TYR A 573 22.98 -12.28 13.45
C TYR A 573 21.71 -12.25 12.59
N TYR A 574 21.46 -11.18 11.85
CA TYR A 574 20.38 -11.13 10.87
C TYR A 574 20.53 -12.20 9.79
N LYS A 575 21.73 -12.35 9.21
CA LYS A 575 22.05 -13.39 8.22
C LYS A 575 21.86 -14.81 8.79
N LYS A 576 22.20 -15.04 10.07
CA LYS A 576 21.90 -16.31 10.76
C LYS A 576 20.39 -16.53 10.92
N GLY A 577 19.62 -15.49 11.26
CA GLY A 577 18.16 -15.58 11.34
C GLY A 577 17.53 -15.96 9.99
N ILE A 578 18.01 -15.39 8.89
CA ILE A 578 17.55 -15.73 7.53
C ILE A 578 17.93 -17.17 7.17
N ASP A 579 19.15 -17.61 7.47
CA ASP A 579 19.61 -18.99 7.28
C ASP A 579 18.77 -20.00 8.09
N ILE A 580 18.44 -19.68 9.34
CA ILE A 580 17.54 -20.48 10.21
C ILE A 580 16.13 -20.55 9.63
N TYR A 581 15.55 -19.42 9.20
CA TYR A 581 14.21 -19.35 8.60
C TYR A 581 14.15 -20.21 7.33
N LEU A 582 15.05 -19.99 6.38
CA LEU A 582 15.06 -20.73 5.12
C LEU A 582 15.26 -22.23 5.37
N LYS A 583 16.20 -22.64 6.24
CA LYS A 583 16.43 -24.07 6.57
C LYS A 583 15.25 -24.78 7.24
N LYS A 584 14.35 -24.06 7.91
CA LYS A 584 13.17 -24.62 8.57
C LYS A 584 11.96 -24.77 7.65
N HIS A 585 11.78 -23.85 6.69
CA HIS A 585 10.55 -23.71 5.91
C HIS A 585 10.70 -23.93 4.39
N ASP A 586 11.90 -24.26 3.90
CA ASP A 586 12.17 -24.52 2.48
C ASP A 586 11.30 -25.63 1.88
N GLY A 587 10.66 -25.34 0.74
CA GLY A 587 9.75 -26.23 0.04
C GLY A 587 8.32 -26.23 0.59
N GLY A 588 7.99 -25.36 1.54
CA GLY A 588 6.70 -25.29 2.22
C GLY A 588 6.15 -23.89 2.43
N THR A 589 5.12 -23.80 3.28
CA THR A 589 4.48 -22.54 3.69
C THR A 589 5.00 -22.04 5.03
N ALA A 590 4.87 -20.73 5.26
CA ALA A 590 5.24 -20.07 6.51
C ALA A 590 4.28 -18.90 6.87
N THR A 591 4.45 -18.38 8.09
CA THR A 591 3.71 -17.28 8.69
C THR A 591 4.64 -16.19 9.23
N CYS A 592 4.09 -15.03 9.63
CA CYS A 592 4.89 -13.98 10.24
C CYS A 592 5.53 -14.39 11.58
N GLU A 593 4.89 -15.30 12.33
CA GLU A 593 5.45 -15.90 13.54
C GLU A 593 6.70 -16.75 13.25
N ASP A 594 6.66 -17.59 12.20
CA ASP A 594 7.80 -18.45 11.83
C ASP A 594 9.09 -17.63 11.55
N PHE A 595 8.94 -16.48 10.91
CA PHE A 595 10.04 -15.54 10.68
C PHE A 595 10.51 -14.85 11.96
N ASN A 596 9.58 -14.39 12.80
CA ASN A 596 9.89 -13.81 14.10
C ASN A 596 10.67 -14.81 14.98
N ASP A 597 10.29 -16.08 15.00
CA ASP A 597 10.92 -17.11 15.82
C ASP A 597 12.34 -17.44 15.34
N ALA A 598 12.59 -17.41 14.03
CA ALA A 598 13.94 -17.50 13.46
C ALA A 598 14.81 -16.27 13.82
N MET A 599 14.24 -15.06 13.79
CA MET A 599 14.91 -13.84 14.27
C MET A 599 15.13 -13.85 15.79
N ASN A 600 14.23 -14.49 16.55
CA ASN A 600 14.30 -14.62 18.00
C ASN A 600 15.46 -15.53 18.42
N GLU A 601 15.66 -16.66 17.75
CA GLU A 601 16.84 -17.50 17.96
C GLU A 601 18.14 -16.72 17.71
N ALA A 602 18.19 -15.91 16.64
CA ALA A 602 19.34 -15.03 16.37
C ALA A 602 19.50 -13.91 17.43
N TYR A 603 18.41 -13.39 18.00
CA TYR A 603 18.43 -12.39 19.06
C TYR A 603 18.99 -12.96 20.36
N GLN A 604 18.56 -14.16 20.75
CA GLN A 604 19.09 -14.89 21.91
C GLN A 604 20.58 -15.20 21.76
N MET A 605 21.02 -15.60 20.56
CA MET A 605 22.46 -15.75 20.26
C MET A 605 23.23 -14.43 20.38
N LYS A 606 22.69 -13.30 19.88
CA LYS A 606 23.33 -11.97 20.01
C LYS A 606 23.43 -11.52 21.47
N LYS A 607 22.38 -11.75 22.27
CA LYS A 607 22.30 -11.36 23.69
C LYS A 607 23.12 -12.28 24.60
N GLY A 608 23.43 -13.51 24.17
CA GLY A 608 24.01 -14.54 25.02
C GLY A 608 23.06 -15.00 26.13
N ASN A 609 21.75 -14.81 25.95
CA ASN A 609 20.72 -15.07 26.95
C ASN A 609 19.46 -15.65 26.28
N THR A 610 18.97 -16.78 26.79
CA THR A 610 17.75 -17.46 26.33
C THR A 610 16.45 -16.86 26.86
N ASP A 611 16.52 -16.03 27.90
CA ASP A 611 15.34 -15.40 28.52
C ASP A 611 14.91 -14.13 27.78
N GLU A 612 15.84 -13.52 27.01
CA GLU A 612 15.52 -12.45 26.05
C GLU A 612 14.66 -12.99 24.90
N ASN A 613 13.70 -12.19 24.44
CA ASN A 613 12.77 -12.60 23.40
C ASN A 613 12.28 -11.42 22.55
N LEU A 614 11.65 -11.76 21.42
CA LEU A 614 10.99 -10.85 20.50
C LEU A 614 9.45 -10.93 20.56
N ASP A 615 8.85 -11.45 21.64
CA ASP A 615 7.39 -11.58 21.78
C ASP A 615 6.68 -10.21 21.61
N GLN A 616 7.30 -9.14 22.13
CA GLN A 616 6.80 -7.77 21.95
C GLN A 616 6.93 -7.27 20.50
N TYR A 617 7.88 -7.79 19.73
CA TYR A 617 8.12 -7.37 18.36
C TYR A 617 6.97 -7.76 17.42
N LEU A 618 6.27 -8.87 17.71
CA LEU A 618 5.06 -9.29 17.00
C LEU A 618 3.95 -8.23 16.96
N LEU A 619 3.95 -7.25 17.88
CA LEU A 619 3.04 -6.10 17.84
C LEU A 619 3.20 -5.25 16.57
N TRP A 620 4.39 -5.20 15.96
CA TRP A 620 4.58 -4.52 14.66
C TRP A 620 3.77 -5.16 13.54
N PHE A 621 3.46 -6.47 13.64
CA PHE A 621 2.66 -7.18 12.64
C PHE A 621 1.16 -6.97 12.82
N SER A 622 0.68 -6.68 14.03
CA SER A 622 -0.75 -6.62 14.38
C SER A 622 -1.28 -5.23 14.74
N GLN A 623 -0.43 -4.26 15.05
CA GLN A 623 -0.83 -2.90 15.42
C GLN A 623 -0.77 -1.94 14.21
N SER A 624 -1.92 -1.36 13.82
CA SER A 624 -1.98 -0.28 12.83
C SER A 624 -1.62 1.07 13.44
N GLY A 625 -1.47 2.09 12.59
CA GLY A 625 -1.12 3.44 13.01
C GLY A 625 0.40 3.62 13.16
N THR A 626 0.83 4.87 13.04
CA THR A 626 2.25 5.24 13.08
C THR A 626 2.63 5.71 14.49
N PRO A 627 3.62 5.09 15.15
CA PRO A 627 4.08 5.53 16.46
C PRO A 627 4.67 6.93 16.38
N HIS A 628 4.53 7.71 17.46
CA HIS A 628 5.15 9.00 17.65
C HIS A 628 6.17 8.88 18.78
N VAL A 629 7.44 9.17 18.51
CA VAL A 629 8.52 9.13 19.51
C VAL A 629 9.00 10.55 19.81
N THR A 630 8.94 10.95 21.08
CA THR A 630 9.41 12.25 21.57
C THR A 630 10.64 12.07 22.45
N ALA A 631 11.69 12.85 22.19
CA ALA A 631 12.94 12.87 22.94
C ALA A 631 13.07 14.13 23.80
N GLU A 632 13.65 14.02 25.00
CA GLU A 632 14.02 15.15 25.87
C GLU A 632 15.43 14.92 26.42
N TYR A 633 16.21 15.97 26.62
CA TYR A 633 17.65 15.86 26.92
C TYR A 633 18.03 16.55 28.22
N ILE A 634 18.93 15.93 28.98
CA ILE A 634 19.57 16.51 30.16
C ILE A 634 21.09 16.31 30.01
N TYR A 635 21.86 17.37 30.24
CA TYR A 635 23.32 17.31 30.32
C TYR A 635 23.76 17.85 31.68
N ASP A 636 24.52 17.07 32.44
CA ASP A 636 25.20 17.51 33.65
C ASP A 636 26.70 17.66 33.36
N GLU A 637 27.20 18.90 33.45
CA GLU A 637 28.59 19.25 33.18
C GLU A 637 29.55 18.83 34.31
N ASN A 638 29.05 18.69 35.55
CA ASN A 638 29.84 18.27 36.71
C ASN A 638 30.05 16.75 36.67
N GLU A 639 28.96 16.01 36.52
CA GLU A 639 28.96 14.54 36.45
C GLU A 639 29.40 14.01 35.06
N LYS A 640 29.46 14.89 34.05
CA LYS A 640 29.77 14.55 32.65
C LYS A 640 28.85 13.45 32.12
N THR A 641 27.55 13.64 32.36
CA THR A 641 26.50 12.73 31.91
C THR A 641 25.57 13.40 30.92
N PHE A 642 25.20 12.67 29.87
CA PHE A 642 24.13 13.04 28.96
C PHE A 642 23.00 12.01 29.08
N THR A 643 21.77 12.47 29.23
CA THR A 643 20.59 11.61 29.34
C THR A 643 19.63 11.93 28.20
N ILE A 644 19.25 10.89 27.45
CA ILE A 644 18.12 10.96 26.51
C ILE A 644 16.92 10.29 27.17
N ASN A 645 15.89 11.07 27.49
CA ASN A 645 14.58 10.57 27.87
C ASN A 645 13.77 10.37 26.58
N LEU A 646 13.40 9.13 26.28
CA LEU A 646 12.53 8.78 25.15
C LEU A 646 11.13 8.43 25.64
N SER A 647 10.13 8.78 24.84
CA SER A 647 8.74 8.38 25.07
C SER A 647 8.04 8.05 23.76
N GLN A 648 7.20 7.02 23.75
CA GLN A 648 6.44 6.58 22.57
C GLN A 648 4.93 6.61 22.82
N ILE A 649 4.16 6.86 21.76
CA ILE A 649 2.70 6.69 21.74
C ILE A 649 2.23 6.40 20.31
N THR A 650 1.35 5.42 20.15
CA THR A 650 0.53 5.26 18.93
C THR A 650 -0.88 5.69 19.27
N TYR A 651 -1.51 6.53 18.45
CA TYR A 651 -2.89 6.96 18.71
C TYR A 651 -3.89 5.84 18.36
N PRO A 652 -4.98 5.68 19.14
CA PRO A 652 -6.07 4.77 18.78
C PRO A 652 -6.68 5.07 17.42
N ASP A 653 -7.10 4.02 16.73
CA ASP A 653 -7.82 4.05 15.45
C ASP A 653 -8.99 3.04 15.49
N ASP A 654 -9.69 2.89 14.36
CA ASP A 654 -10.87 2.01 14.28
C ASP A 654 -10.52 0.52 14.33
N ASN A 655 -9.25 0.13 14.05
CA ASN A 655 -8.78 -1.25 14.21
C ASN A 655 -8.51 -1.57 15.68
N GLN A 656 -7.76 -0.72 16.39
CA GLN A 656 -7.42 -0.92 17.80
C GLN A 656 -7.64 0.34 18.65
N LYS A 657 -8.57 0.22 19.61
CA LYS A 657 -8.91 1.26 20.60
C LYS A 657 -7.85 1.42 21.70
N GLU A 658 -7.10 0.36 21.95
CA GLU A 658 -5.94 0.33 22.82
C GLU A 658 -4.71 0.09 21.95
N LYS A 659 -3.63 0.82 22.22
CA LYS A 659 -2.34 0.68 21.54
C LYS A 659 -1.27 0.44 22.59
N TYR A 660 -0.37 -0.49 22.31
CA TYR A 660 0.68 -0.94 23.21
C TYR A 660 2.04 -0.35 22.77
N PRO A 661 2.98 -0.14 23.72
CA PRO A 661 4.35 0.23 23.37
C PRO A 661 4.99 -0.87 22.54
N LEU A 662 5.66 -0.46 21.47
CA LEU A 662 6.39 -1.33 20.56
C LEU A 662 7.85 -1.45 21.00
N PHE A 663 8.55 -2.48 20.50
CA PHE A 663 10.01 -2.51 20.53
C PHE A 663 10.53 -1.63 19.38
N ILE A 664 10.96 -0.41 19.72
CA ILE A 664 11.48 0.58 18.77
C ILE A 664 13.01 0.66 18.89
N PRO A 665 13.79 0.23 17.87
CA PRO A 665 15.22 0.46 17.83
C PRO A 665 15.51 1.92 17.41
N VAL A 666 16.12 2.69 18.31
CA VAL A 666 16.52 4.09 18.04
C VAL A 666 18.03 4.13 17.85
N LYS A 667 18.48 4.18 16.59
CA LYS A 667 19.90 4.32 16.24
C LYS A 667 20.34 5.76 16.47
N VAL A 668 21.35 5.98 17.31
CA VAL A 668 21.79 7.33 17.75
C VAL A 668 23.28 7.56 17.59
N GLY A 669 23.64 8.75 17.10
CA GLY A 669 24.98 9.34 17.15
C GLY A 669 25.01 10.62 17.99
N PHE A 670 26.19 11.20 18.22
CA PHE A 670 26.38 12.27 19.20
C PHE A 670 27.39 13.31 18.71
N ILE A 671 26.90 14.36 18.05
CA ILE A 671 27.74 15.31 17.32
C ILE A 671 28.25 16.43 18.24
N SER A 672 29.56 16.73 18.19
CA SER A 672 30.13 17.91 18.82
C SER A 672 29.57 19.19 18.17
N PRO A 673 29.00 20.14 18.94
CA PRO A 673 28.60 21.43 18.41
C PRO A 673 29.79 22.32 17.97
N LYS A 674 31.03 21.93 18.27
CA LYS A 674 32.25 22.71 17.99
C LYS A 674 32.91 22.33 16.67
N ASP A 675 33.03 21.03 16.38
CA ASP A 675 33.78 20.55 15.20
C ASP A 675 33.08 19.45 14.39
N GLY A 676 31.85 19.06 14.75
CA GLY A 676 31.02 18.15 13.99
C GLY A 676 31.33 16.65 14.14
N LYS A 677 32.29 16.25 14.99
CA LYS A 677 32.64 14.83 15.18
C LYS A 677 31.69 14.11 16.13
N ASP A 678 31.53 12.80 15.95
CA ASP A 678 30.92 11.94 16.98
C ASP A 678 31.79 11.93 18.25
N VAL A 679 31.23 12.32 19.40
CA VAL A 679 31.90 12.35 20.72
C VAL A 679 31.58 11.12 21.59
N ILE A 680 30.62 10.29 21.17
CA ILE A 680 30.24 9.00 21.77
C ILE A 680 30.01 8.02 20.61
N PRO A 681 30.43 6.75 20.70
CA PRO A 681 30.15 5.74 19.67
C PRO A 681 28.66 5.60 19.36
N GLU A 682 28.36 5.42 18.07
CA GLU A 682 27.01 5.14 17.58
C GLU A 682 26.41 3.91 18.28
N THR A 683 25.16 4.03 18.73
CA THR A 683 24.49 3.04 19.57
C THR A 683 23.04 2.82 19.11
N VAL A 684 22.51 1.60 19.22
CA VAL A 684 21.07 1.33 19.05
C VAL A 684 20.42 1.19 20.42
N LEU A 685 19.46 2.07 20.71
CA LEU A 685 18.69 2.05 21.96
C LEU A 685 17.44 1.20 21.77
N GLU A 686 17.23 0.21 22.63
CA GLU A 686 16.03 -0.63 22.63
C GLU A 686 14.92 0.03 23.47
N LEU A 687 14.12 0.92 22.87
CA LEU A 687 12.96 1.49 23.54
C LEU A 687 11.82 0.45 23.53
N LYS A 688 11.53 -0.13 24.70
CA LYS A 688 10.52 -1.20 24.89
C LYS A 688 9.32 -0.76 25.74
N LYS A 689 9.42 0.34 26.50
CA LYS A 689 8.32 0.88 27.35
C LYS A 689 7.76 2.18 26.76
N ASP A 690 6.64 2.66 27.32
CA ASP A 690 6.06 3.97 27.00
C ASP A 690 7.04 5.13 27.20
N LYS A 691 7.92 5.01 28.21
CA LYS A 691 8.96 5.99 28.57
C LYS A 691 10.20 5.30 29.13
N GLU A 692 11.38 5.66 28.65
CA GLU A 692 12.67 5.17 29.16
C GLU A 692 13.75 6.26 29.12
N SER A 693 14.76 6.14 30.00
CA SER A 693 15.87 7.10 30.14
C SER A 693 17.19 6.39 29.87
N PHE A 694 17.92 6.84 28.86
CA PHE A 694 19.21 6.30 28.44
C PHE A 694 20.32 7.27 28.87
N VAL A 695 21.18 6.83 29.79
CA VAL A 695 22.24 7.66 30.41
C VAL A 695 23.61 7.26 29.87
N PHE A 696 24.33 8.25 29.35
CA PHE A 696 25.69 8.13 28.81
C PHE A 696 26.65 8.85 29.75
N GLN A 697 27.75 8.19 30.12
CA GLN A 697 28.77 8.69 31.05
C GLN A 697 30.03 9.15 30.31
N ASN A 698 30.88 9.93 30.98
CA ASN A 698 32.15 10.46 30.46
C ASN A 698 31.99 11.42 29.27
N VAL A 699 30.83 12.05 29.16
CA VAL A 699 30.47 12.99 28.09
C VAL A 699 31.04 14.36 28.45
N SER A 700 32.14 14.76 27.81
CA SER A 700 32.96 15.91 28.23
C SER A 700 32.42 17.29 27.82
N GLU A 701 31.44 17.33 26.91
CA GLU A 701 30.71 18.52 26.49
C GLU A 701 29.30 18.13 26.03
N LYS A 702 28.31 19.04 26.09
CA LYS A 702 26.95 18.75 25.62
C LYS A 702 26.97 18.38 24.13
N PRO A 703 26.57 17.15 23.74
CA PRO A 703 26.46 16.77 22.34
C PRO A 703 25.13 17.28 21.75
N ILE A 704 25.06 17.32 20.41
CA ILE A 704 23.80 17.36 19.68
C ILE A 704 23.47 15.91 19.25
N PRO A 705 22.35 15.33 19.70
CA PRO A 705 22.01 13.94 19.40
C PRO A 705 21.50 13.79 17.96
N SER A 706 22.17 12.93 17.20
CA SER A 706 21.75 12.47 15.87
C SER A 706 20.77 11.31 16.05
N LEU A 707 19.46 11.59 16.08
CA LEU A 707 18.42 10.60 16.41
C LEU A 707 17.86 9.87 15.17
N PHE A 708 17.62 8.57 15.31
CA PHE A 708 17.08 7.69 14.26
C PHE A 708 17.94 7.70 12.99
N ARG A 709 19.27 7.55 13.12
CA ARG A 709 20.17 7.38 11.96
C ARG A 709 19.65 6.29 11.01
N GLU A 710 19.80 6.52 9.70
CA GLU A 710 19.21 5.75 8.59
C GLU A 710 17.66 5.65 8.59
N PHE A 711 16.96 6.41 9.43
CA PHE A 711 15.56 6.22 9.81
C PHE A 711 15.34 4.82 10.38
N SER A 712 15.86 4.59 11.59
CA SER A 712 15.95 3.25 12.19
C SER A 712 14.62 2.60 12.60
N ALA A 713 13.50 3.31 12.54
CA ALA A 713 12.16 2.78 12.79
C ALA A 713 11.08 3.62 12.08
N PRO A 714 9.96 3.03 11.62
CA PRO A 714 8.90 3.73 10.88
C PRO A 714 7.99 4.55 11.82
N VAL A 715 8.50 5.68 12.30
CA VAL A 715 7.87 6.52 13.33
C VAL A 715 7.83 8.01 12.97
N TYR A 716 6.89 8.75 13.56
CA TYR A 716 6.95 10.20 13.66
C TYR A 716 7.98 10.59 14.72
N ILE A 717 9.05 11.26 14.30
CA ILE A 717 10.12 11.73 15.18
C ILE A 717 9.75 13.12 15.70
N LYS A 718 9.85 13.33 17.02
CA LYS A 718 9.82 14.64 17.66
C LYS A 718 11.11 14.83 18.46
N ASP A 719 12.10 15.36 17.77
CA ASP A 719 13.48 15.58 18.24
C ASP A 719 13.59 16.61 19.39
N ASN A 720 12.64 17.55 19.53
CA ASN A 720 12.67 18.69 20.44
C ASN A 720 13.98 19.54 20.37
N LEU A 721 14.74 19.48 19.28
CA LEU A 721 15.95 20.28 19.08
C LEU A 721 15.63 21.74 18.75
N THR A 722 16.58 22.64 19.01
CA THR A 722 16.49 24.04 18.53
C THR A 722 16.80 24.14 17.03
N ASP A 723 16.53 25.29 16.41
CA ASP A 723 16.83 25.48 14.99
C ASP A 723 18.35 25.51 14.74
N GLU A 724 19.11 26.04 15.69
CA GLU A 724 20.57 26.11 15.67
C GLU A 724 21.18 24.69 15.77
N GLU A 725 20.62 23.84 16.63
CA GLU A 725 21.01 22.42 16.75
C GLU A 725 20.69 21.65 15.46
N ARG A 726 19.50 21.86 14.87
CA ARG A 726 19.13 21.30 13.55
C ARG A 726 20.03 21.79 12.42
N ILE A 727 20.39 23.08 12.40
CA ILE A 727 21.30 23.66 11.40
C ILE A 727 22.72 23.09 11.55
N ALA A 728 23.19 22.84 12.77
CA ALA A 728 24.48 22.17 13.01
C ALA A 728 24.46 20.72 12.50
N LEU A 729 23.42 19.93 12.80
CA LEU A 729 23.28 18.57 12.27
C LEU A 729 23.23 18.55 10.73
N LEU A 730 22.38 19.39 10.10
CA LEU A 730 22.27 19.53 8.64
C LEU A 730 23.65 19.71 7.97
N LYS A 731 24.50 20.55 8.57
CA LYS A 731 25.83 20.85 8.05
C LYS A 731 26.85 19.73 8.32
N TYR A 732 26.86 19.15 9.52
CA TYR A 732 28.03 18.42 10.02
C TYR A 732 27.80 16.95 10.42
N ASP A 733 26.57 16.49 10.61
CA ASP A 733 26.29 15.09 10.96
C ASP A 733 26.75 14.14 9.84
N SER A 734 27.13 12.92 10.18
CA SER A 734 27.54 11.90 9.21
C SER A 734 26.35 11.21 8.54
N ASP A 735 25.19 11.15 9.21
CA ASP A 735 24.02 10.42 8.71
C ASP A 735 23.19 11.23 7.71
N ALA A 736 23.04 10.71 6.49
CA ALA A 736 22.32 11.39 5.42
C ALA A 736 20.81 11.54 5.69
N PHE A 737 20.19 10.60 6.42
CA PHE A 737 18.78 10.73 6.80
C PHE A 737 18.59 11.82 7.85
N VAL A 738 19.38 11.85 8.93
CA VAL A 738 19.19 12.85 10.00
C VAL A 738 19.37 14.26 9.47
N ARG A 739 20.38 14.50 8.62
CA ARG A 739 20.58 15.79 7.93
C ARG A 739 19.39 16.20 7.08
N TYR A 740 18.82 15.26 6.31
CA TYR A 740 17.59 15.49 5.54
C TYR A 740 16.39 15.73 6.46
N ASN A 741 16.25 14.97 7.54
CA ASN A 741 15.15 15.08 8.48
C ASN A 741 15.13 16.44 9.18
N VAL A 742 16.25 16.90 9.73
CA VAL A 742 16.30 18.21 10.40
C VAL A 742 16.08 19.37 9.42
N CYS A 743 16.45 19.21 8.14
CA CYS A 743 16.07 20.14 7.07
C CYS A 743 14.55 20.14 6.81
N ILE A 744 13.94 18.96 6.76
CA ILE A 744 12.48 18.79 6.65
C ILE A 744 11.76 19.36 7.87
N ASP A 745 12.28 19.23 9.09
CA ASP A 745 11.67 19.76 10.31
C ASP A 745 11.77 21.29 10.40
N LEU A 746 12.89 21.88 9.95
CA LEU A 746 13.02 23.33 9.74
C LEU A 746 11.99 23.83 8.71
N TYR A 747 11.82 23.11 7.58
CA TYR A 747 10.76 23.41 6.61
C TYR A 747 9.36 23.27 7.21
N MET A 748 9.06 22.21 7.96
CA MET A 748 7.74 21.97 8.55
C MET A 748 7.38 23.04 9.58
N LYS A 749 8.32 23.46 10.42
CA LYS A 749 8.16 24.59 11.36
C LYS A 749 7.77 25.86 10.61
N GLN A 750 8.45 26.17 9.51
CA GLN A 750 8.17 27.33 8.67
C GLN A 750 6.80 27.23 7.97
N ILE A 751 6.49 26.09 7.36
CA ILE A 751 5.24 25.83 6.65
C ILE A 751 4.05 25.95 7.60
N ILE A 752 4.11 25.32 8.77
CA ILE A 752 3.04 25.41 9.78
C ILE A 752 2.88 26.86 10.28
N LYS A 753 3.98 27.61 10.46
CA LYS A 753 3.92 29.02 10.86
C LYS A 753 3.22 29.89 9.81
N ASN A 754 3.67 29.85 8.55
CA ASN A 754 3.11 30.69 7.48
C ASN A 754 1.70 30.25 7.05
N TYR A 755 1.39 28.95 7.07
CA TYR A 755 0.02 28.45 6.83
C TYR A 755 -0.95 29.01 7.87
N ASN A 756 -0.58 28.98 9.16
CA ASN A 756 -1.41 29.52 10.23
C ASN A 756 -1.58 31.05 10.13
N GLU A 757 -0.59 31.78 9.61
CA GLU A 757 -0.70 33.21 9.33
C GLU A 757 -1.68 33.49 8.18
N LEU A 758 -1.57 32.77 7.07
CA LEU A 758 -2.42 32.95 5.88
C LEU A 758 -3.87 32.51 6.13
N ILE A 759 -4.12 31.38 6.80
CA ILE A 759 -5.49 30.97 7.16
C ILE A 759 -6.14 31.96 8.15
N SER A 760 -5.34 32.57 9.05
CA SER A 760 -5.80 33.62 9.97
C SER A 760 -6.13 34.96 9.28
N GLN A 761 -5.59 35.21 8.08
CA GLN A 761 -6.03 36.30 7.21
C GLN A 761 -7.35 35.94 6.54
N LYS A 762 -7.41 34.77 5.89
CA LYS A 762 -8.57 34.28 5.12
C LYS A 762 -9.87 34.20 5.93
N THR A 763 -9.75 33.95 7.23
CA THR A 763 -10.89 33.86 8.18
C THR A 763 -11.35 35.19 8.77
N LYS A 764 -10.66 36.31 8.49
CA LYS A 764 -11.00 37.65 8.98
C LYS A 764 -11.56 38.52 7.85
N GLU A 765 -12.86 38.39 7.57
CA GLU A 765 -13.52 39.01 6.42
C GLU A 765 -13.41 40.55 6.33
N ASN A 766 -13.14 41.27 7.43
CA ASN A 766 -13.05 42.74 7.43
C ASN A 766 -12.06 43.30 8.47
N ASN A 767 -10.75 43.25 8.18
CA ASN A 767 -9.84 44.36 8.55
C ASN A 767 -8.47 44.29 7.85
N VAL A 768 -8.02 45.42 7.30
CA VAL A 768 -6.69 45.56 6.70
C VAL A 768 -5.66 45.85 7.78
N LEU A 769 -5.04 44.78 8.28
CA LEU A 769 -3.73 44.84 8.95
C LEU A 769 -2.74 44.12 8.05
N GLU A 770 -1.62 44.77 7.75
CA GLU A 770 -0.51 44.15 7.02
C GLU A 770 0.13 43.06 7.88
N LEU A 771 -0.36 41.82 7.76
CA LEU A 771 0.31 40.67 8.36
C LEU A 771 1.62 40.43 7.60
N SER A 772 2.72 40.91 8.18
CA SER A 772 4.05 40.43 7.85
C SER A 772 4.09 38.92 8.13
N LEU A 773 4.22 38.12 7.07
CA LEU A 773 4.48 36.68 7.18
C LEU A 773 5.86 36.48 7.81
N THR A 774 5.97 35.51 8.72
CA THR A 774 7.27 35.18 9.32
C THR A 774 8.25 34.80 8.21
N PRO A 775 9.40 35.48 8.05
CA PRO A 775 10.37 35.14 7.01
C PRO A 775 10.99 33.76 7.26
N VAL A 776 11.60 33.19 6.23
CA VAL A 776 12.42 31.98 6.37
C VAL A 776 13.69 32.35 7.14
N ASN A 777 14.11 31.51 8.10
CA ASN A 777 15.32 31.71 8.90
C ASN A 777 16.57 31.92 7.99
N ASP A 778 17.20 33.09 8.05
CA ASP A 778 18.37 33.43 7.21
C ASP A 778 19.56 32.48 7.48
N GLU A 779 19.75 31.94 8.68
CA GLU A 779 20.82 30.97 8.96
C GLU A 779 20.52 29.57 8.38
N PHE A 780 19.25 29.19 8.27
CA PHE A 780 18.86 27.99 7.51
C PHE A 780 19.15 28.18 6.02
N ILE A 781 18.90 29.37 5.47
CA ILE A 781 19.28 29.72 4.09
C ILE A 781 20.81 29.70 3.92
N ASN A 782 21.57 30.21 4.88
CA ASN A 782 23.04 30.14 4.88
C ASN A 782 23.55 28.69 4.94
N ALA A 783 22.89 27.81 5.70
CA ALA A 783 23.22 26.39 5.78
C ALA A 783 22.96 25.66 4.45
N ILE A 784 21.81 25.90 3.81
CA ILE A 784 21.52 25.38 2.46
C ILE A 784 22.56 25.91 1.47
N LYS A 785 22.89 27.21 1.51
CA LYS A 785 23.92 27.81 0.64
C LYS A 785 25.27 27.14 0.81
N HIS A 786 25.73 26.96 2.04
CA HIS A 786 27.00 26.31 2.36
C HIS A 786 27.10 24.90 1.78
N LEU A 787 26.04 24.10 1.92
CA LEU A 787 25.97 22.74 1.38
C LEU A 787 25.86 22.72 -0.16
N LEU A 788 25.21 23.72 -0.75
CA LEU A 788 25.17 23.88 -2.20
C LEU A 788 26.54 24.24 -2.78
N GLU A 789 27.29 25.13 -2.13
CA GLU A 789 28.61 25.61 -2.55
C GLU A 789 29.77 24.63 -2.27
N ASP A 790 29.62 23.72 -1.29
CA ASP A 790 30.58 22.64 -1.06
C ASP A 790 30.73 21.73 -2.30
N LYS A 791 31.96 21.48 -2.75
CA LYS A 791 32.24 20.67 -3.94
C LYS A 791 32.27 19.17 -3.67
N HIS A 792 32.19 18.75 -2.40
CA HIS A 792 32.30 17.36 -1.97
C HIS A 792 30.95 16.72 -1.57
N ALA A 793 29.95 17.50 -1.16
CA ALA A 793 28.61 17.01 -0.86
C ALA A 793 27.88 16.40 -2.09
N ASP A 794 27.17 15.28 -1.84
CA ASP A 794 26.39 14.52 -2.83
C ASP A 794 25.38 15.40 -3.61
N PRO A 795 25.43 15.43 -4.97
CA PRO A 795 24.42 16.08 -5.79
C PRO A 795 22.98 15.59 -5.55
N GLY A 796 22.81 14.32 -5.19
CA GLY A 796 21.54 13.71 -4.87
C GLY A 796 20.93 14.31 -3.61
N PHE A 797 21.66 14.27 -2.49
CA PHE A 797 21.32 14.95 -1.23
C PHE A 797 21.04 16.45 -1.43
N LYS A 798 21.85 17.16 -2.24
CA LYS A 798 21.59 18.57 -2.60
C LYS A 798 20.23 18.79 -3.25
N SER A 799 19.70 17.82 -3.99
CA SER A 799 18.39 17.91 -4.61
C SER A 799 17.22 17.82 -3.62
N TYR A 800 17.43 17.23 -2.43
CA TYR A 800 16.45 17.19 -1.34
C TYR A 800 16.44 18.49 -0.53
N ILE A 801 17.61 19.01 -0.12
CA ILE A 801 17.67 20.19 0.78
C ILE A 801 17.21 21.51 0.13
N ILE A 802 16.96 21.53 -1.18
CA ILE A 802 16.35 22.66 -1.90
C ILE A 802 14.86 22.47 -2.20
N ALA A 803 14.33 21.27 -1.94
CA ALA A 803 12.94 20.91 -2.18
C ALA A 803 12.15 20.95 -0.87
N LEU A 804 10.99 21.62 -0.90
CA LEU A 804 10.05 21.55 0.22
C LEU A 804 9.45 20.13 0.35
N PRO A 805 9.03 19.72 1.56
CA PRO A 805 8.38 18.43 1.79
C PRO A 805 7.18 18.18 0.85
N ARG A 806 6.91 16.90 0.55
CA ARG A 806 5.75 16.49 -0.26
C ARG A 806 4.45 16.91 0.43
N ASP A 807 3.44 17.31 -0.36
CA ASP A 807 2.16 17.79 0.18
C ASP A 807 1.46 16.75 1.07
N ARG A 808 1.55 15.46 0.71
CA ARG A 808 1.01 14.36 1.52
C ARG A 808 1.69 14.20 2.88
N TYR A 809 3.00 14.48 2.97
CA TYR A 809 3.71 14.53 4.26
C TYR A 809 3.21 15.72 5.10
N ILE A 810 3.13 16.92 4.50
CA ILE A 810 2.67 18.14 5.19
C ILE A 810 1.24 17.96 5.74
N MET A 811 0.35 17.33 4.96
CA MET A 811 -1.05 17.08 5.33
C MET A 811 -1.24 16.16 6.54
N ASN A 812 -0.22 15.41 6.96
CA ASN A 812 -0.29 14.62 8.19
C ASN A 812 -0.18 15.49 9.47
N TYR A 813 0.42 16.68 9.37
CA TYR A 813 0.67 17.58 10.51
C TYR A 813 -0.35 18.71 10.66
N ILE A 814 -1.18 18.95 9.65
CA ILE A 814 -2.17 20.04 9.61
C ILE A 814 -3.58 19.44 9.62
N LYS A 815 -4.45 19.91 10.52
CA LYS A 815 -5.87 19.54 10.56
C LYS A 815 -6.68 20.47 9.66
N GLU A 816 -7.70 19.93 8.99
CA GLU A 816 -8.62 20.67 8.11
C GLU A 816 -7.87 21.53 7.07
N VAL A 817 -6.98 20.87 6.32
CA VAL A 817 -6.06 21.51 5.37
C VAL A 817 -6.84 22.17 4.23
N ASP A 818 -6.58 23.45 3.96
CA ASP A 818 -6.96 24.11 2.72
C ASP A 818 -5.78 24.03 1.72
N PRO A 819 -5.88 23.22 0.65
CA PRO A 819 -4.83 23.08 -0.36
C PRO A 819 -4.37 24.38 -1.01
N ILE A 820 -5.23 25.41 -1.09
CA ILE A 820 -4.84 26.69 -1.70
C ILE A 820 -3.93 27.47 -0.76
N VAL A 821 -4.28 27.54 0.53
CA VAL A 821 -3.46 28.21 1.54
C VAL A 821 -2.12 27.48 1.72
N LEU A 822 -2.10 26.14 1.60
CA LEU A 822 -0.86 25.36 1.55
C LEU A 822 -0.03 25.67 0.29
N ALA A 823 -0.66 25.80 -0.89
CA ALA A 823 0.04 26.19 -2.11
C ALA A 823 0.64 27.61 -2.00
N ASP A 824 -0.12 28.57 -1.48
CA ASP A 824 0.33 29.95 -1.24
C ASP A 824 1.49 30.00 -0.22
N THR A 825 1.43 29.16 0.82
CA THR A 825 2.51 28.98 1.81
C THR A 825 3.79 28.49 1.15
N LYS A 826 3.71 27.44 0.31
CA LYS A 826 4.86 26.87 -0.40
C LYS A 826 5.47 27.88 -1.38
N ASP A 827 4.63 28.60 -2.13
CA ASP A 827 5.07 29.61 -3.08
C ASP A 827 5.75 30.81 -2.38
N TYR A 828 5.28 31.23 -1.19
CA TYR A 828 5.97 32.23 -0.36
C TYR A 828 7.36 31.74 0.09
N ILE A 829 7.47 30.53 0.64
CA ILE A 829 8.74 29.99 1.15
C ILE A 829 9.75 29.80 0.01
N TYR A 830 9.34 29.23 -1.13
CA TYR A 830 10.20 29.15 -2.32
C TYR A 830 10.66 30.54 -2.81
N LYS A 831 9.79 31.55 -2.77
CA LYS A 831 10.15 32.93 -3.14
C LYS A 831 11.15 33.57 -2.18
N GLN A 832 11.02 33.35 -0.87
CA GLN A 832 11.99 33.81 0.13
C GLN A 832 13.37 33.20 -0.13
N ILE A 833 13.44 31.87 -0.25
CA ILE A 833 14.69 31.13 -0.50
C ILE A 833 15.31 31.55 -1.83
N GLY A 834 14.52 31.62 -2.90
CA GLY A 834 14.97 32.06 -4.22
C GLY A 834 15.53 33.48 -4.23
N SER A 835 14.96 34.40 -3.43
CA SER A 835 15.47 35.78 -3.32
C SER A 835 16.91 35.89 -2.80
N ARG A 836 17.38 34.86 -2.08
CA ARG A 836 18.76 34.74 -1.59
C ARG A 836 19.62 33.82 -2.46
N LEU A 837 19.07 32.68 -2.89
CA LEU A 837 19.86 31.58 -3.47
C LEU A 837 19.83 31.50 -5.00
N ASN A 838 18.93 32.18 -5.72
CA ASN A 838 18.83 32.05 -7.18
C ASN A 838 20.17 32.26 -7.93
N PRO A 839 21.05 33.22 -7.57
CA PRO A 839 22.38 33.34 -8.21
C PRO A 839 23.30 32.13 -7.97
N VAL A 840 23.23 31.53 -6.77
CA VAL A 840 24.02 30.34 -6.40
C VAL A 840 23.48 29.11 -7.14
N LEU A 841 22.16 28.92 -7.13
CA LEU A 841 21.47 27.86 -7.86
C LEU A 841 21.77 27.94 -9.36
N PHE A 842 21.68 29.13 -9.97
CA PHE A 842 22.01 29.34 -11.39
C PHE A 842 23.47 29.03 -11.71
N SER A 843 24.41 29.48 -10.86
CA SER A 843 25.83 29.12 -10.97
C SER A 843 26.05 27.60 -10.93
N ILE A 844 25.35 26.89 -10.04
CA ILE A 844 25.43 25.41 -9.96
C ILE A 844 24.84 24.75 -11.22
N PHE A 845 23.70 25.23 -11.72
CA PHE A 845 23.07 24.72 -12.95
C PHE A 845 23.97 24.83 -14.18
N GLN A 846 24.77 25.90 -14.28
CA GLN A 846 25.79 26.05 -15.32
C GLN A 846 27.01 25.15 -15.04
N ASN A 847 27.62 25.25 -13.85
CA ASN A 847 28.88 24.57 -13.53
C ASN A 847 28.78 23.03 -13.48
N THR A 848 27.58 22.46 -13.33
CA THR A 848 27.34 21.01 -13.33
C THR A 848 27.01 20.42 -14.71
N GLU A 849 26.79 21.27 -15.74
CA GLU A 849 26.31 20.82 -17.05
C GLU A 849 27.21 19.78 -17.72
N SER A 850 28.53 20.03 -17.74
CA SER A 850 29.49 19.17 -18.44
C SER A 850 29.57 17.75 -17.87
N LYS A 851 29.36 17.57 -16.57
CA LYS A 851 29.29 16.25 -15.92
C LYS A 851 27.91 15.61 -16.06
N ALA A 852 26.86 16.37 -15.72
CA ALA A 852 25.49 15.88 -15.72
C ALA A 852 25.02 15.43 -17.12
N ASN A 853 25.51 16.09 -18.18
CA ASN A 853 25.19 15.79 -19.56
C ASN A 853 26.36 15.11 -20.31
N ASP A 854 27.37 14.58 -19.62
CA ASP A 854 28.47 13.85 -20.27
C ASP A 854 27.96 12.62 -21.03
N MET A 855 28.51 12.39 -22.21
CA MET A 855 28.02 11.40 -23.18
C MET A 855 28.90 10.15 -23.30
N THR A 856 29.95 10.01 -22.49
CA THR A 856 30.96 8.92 -22.60
C THR A 856 30.31 7.54 -22.66
N HIS A 857 29.33 7.29 -21.78
CA HIS A 857 28.59 6.04 -21.70
C HIS A 857 27.18 6.11 -22.32
N PHE A 858 26.86 7.11 -23.16
CA PHE A 858 25.48 7.29 -23.67
C PHE A 858 25.01 6.15 -24.58
N LYS A 859 25.93 5.44 -25.24
CA LYS A 859 25.63 4.29 -26.12
C LYS A 859 25.73 2.92 -25.42
N ASP A 860 26.12 2.90 -24.15
CA ASP A 860 26.38 1.69 -23.37
C ASP A 860 25.22 1.45 -22.40
N GLU A 861 24.26 0.62 -22.79
CA GLU A 861 23.10 0.28 -21.95
C GLU A 861 23.43 -0.78 -20.86
N SER A 862 24.71 -1.13 -20.66
CA SER A 862 25.17 -2.05 -19.58
C SER A 862 25.72 -1.33 -18.35
N TYR A 863 26.12 -0.06 -18.49
CA TYR A 863 26.69 0.76 -17.42
C TYR A 863 25.80 1.96 -17.06
N ILE A 864 25.54 2.18 -15.78
CA ILE A 864 24.80 3.34 -15.26
C ILE A 864 25.61 3.99 -14.14
N ASP A 865 25.77 5.31 -14.24
CA ASP A 865 26.41 6.17 -13.26
C ASP A 865 25.32 6.90 -12.46
N PHE A 866 25.07 6.44 -11.23
CA PHE A 866 24.03 6.97 -10.36
C PHE A 866 24.35 8.37 -9.82
N ASP A 867 25.63 8.74 -9.70
CA ASP A 867 26.03 10.11 -9.38
C ASP A 867 25.74 11.05 -10.55
N GLN A 868 25.93 10.60 -11.80
CA GLN A 868 25.52 11.35 -12.98
C GLN A 868 24.00 11.53 -13.05
N LEU A 869 23.21 10.50 -12.71
CA LEU A 869 21.75 10.62 -12.60
C LEU A 869 21.37 11.67 -11.54
N ASN A 870 22.03 11.64 -10.37
CA ASN A 870 21.83 12.60 -9.29
C ASN A 870 22.26 14.02 -9.66
N MET A 871 23.31 14.21 -10.47
CA MET A 871 23.65 15.52 -11.03
C MET A 871 22.56 16.03 -12.00
N ARG A 872 21.95 15.18 -12.82
CA ARG A 872 20.78 15.56 -13.65
C ARG A 872 19.56 15.87 -12.80
N LYS A 873 19.28 15.08 -11.75
CA LYS A 873 18.21 15.33 -10.76
C LYS A 873 18.37 16.73 -10.14
N LEU A 874 19.57 17.06 -9.64
CA LEU A 874 19.89 18.39 -9.11
C LEU A 874 19.69 19.51 -10.15
N ARG A 875 20.24 19.37 -11.36
CA ARG A 875 20.08 20.39 -12.43
C ARG A 875 18.61 20.62 -12.79
N ASN A 876 17.81 19.57 -12.90
CA ASN A 876 16.40 19.69 -13.28
C ASN A 876 15.53 20.24 -12.14
N SER A 877 15.83 19.93 -10.87
CA SER A 877 15.22 20.61 -9.71
C SER A 877 15.56 22.11 -9.69
N ILE A 878 16.81 22.47 -9.93
CA ILE A 878 17.23 23.89 -10.00
C ILE A 878 16.55 24.60 -11.18
N LEU A 879 16.51 23.99 -12.36
CA LEU A 879 15.81 24.52 -13.54
C LEU A 879 14.34 24.84 -13.22
N MET A 880 13.65 23.93 -12.52
CA MET A 880 12.28 24.12 -12.06
C MET A 880 12.14 25.34 -11.12
N MET A 881 12.99 25.44 -10.09
CA MET A 881 12.97 26.55 -9.13
C MET A 881 13.23 27.90 -9.79
N LEU A 882 14.26 28.01 -10.63
CA LEU A 882 14.61 29.25 -11.33
C LEU A 882 13.54 29.68 -12.34
N SER A 883 12.86 28.71 -12.97
CA SER A 883 11.76 28.96 -13.91
C SER A 883 10.51 29.47 -13.18
N LYS A 884 10.12 28.83 -12.06
CA LYS A 884 9.01 29.30 -11.21
C LYS A 884 9.31 30.66 -10.59
N ALA A 885 10.56 30.93 -10.24
CA ALA A 885 11.01 32.23 -9.74
C ALA A 885 11.18 33.32 -10.81
N GLN A 886 10.93 33.01 -12.10
CA GLN A 886 11.09 33.93 -13.24
C GLN A 886 12.49 34.58 -13.28
N TYR A 887 13.53 33.80 -12.99
CA TYR A 887 14.91 34.30 -12.98
C TYR A 887 15.32 34.78 -14.39
N PRO A 888 16.14 35.85 -14.52
CA PRO A 888 16.43 36.47 -15.83
C PRO A 888 16.94 35.48 -16.89
N HIS A 889 16.39 35.61 -18.09
CA HIS A 889 16.74 34.82 -19.27
C HIS A 889 16.52 33.29 -19.19
N MET A 890 15.85 32.75 -18.16
CA MET A 890 15.65 31.30 -18.01
C MET A 890 14.99 30.61 -19.21
N LEU A 891 14.11 31.29 -19.95
CA LEU A 891 13.52 30.77 -21.20
C LEU A 891 14.58 30.33 -22.24
N LYS A 892 15.74 31.01 -22.29
CA LYS A 892 16.88 30.61 -23.11
C LYS A 892 17.38 29.22 -22.69
N TYR A 893 17.69 29.07 -21.40
CA TYR A 893 18.22 27.83 -20.84
C TYR A 893 17.22 26.66 -20.87
N ILE A 894 15.91 26.94 -20.79
CA ILE A 894 14.85 25.96 -21.03
C ILE A 894 14.90 25.48 -22.49
N LYS A 895 14.95 26.41 -23.46
CA LYS A 895 15.03 26.05 -24.89
C LYS A 895 16.36 25.35 -25.24
N GLU A 896 17.46 25.66 -24.57
CA GLU A 896 18.74 24.92 -24.67
C GLU A 896 18.64 23.50 -24.07
N GLN A 897 18.15 23.35 -22.84
CA GLN A 897 17.92 22.05 -22.18
C GLN A 897 16.96 21.16 -22.99
N SER A 898 16.01 21.75 -23.72
CA SER A 898 15.11 21.03 -24.65
C SER A 898 15.80 20.41 -25.87
N ASN A 899 17.10 20.67 -26.09
CA ASN A 899 17.94 20.03 -27.10
C ASN A 899 18.87 18.94 -26.52
N SER A 900 18.82 18.70 -25.22
CA SER A 900 19.57 17.62 -24.56
C SER A 900 19.25 16.25 -25.20
N PRO A 901 20.22 15.33 -25.31
CA PRO A 901 19.96 13.96 -25.75
C PRO A 901 19.20 13.13 -24.68
N TYR A 902 19.36 13.45 -23.39
CA TYR A 902 18.71 12.76 -22.27
C TYR A 902 17.22 13.14 -22.11
N PRO A 903 16.29 12.16 -22.07
CA PRO A 903 14.86 12.41 -21.86
C PRO A 903 14.49 13.19 -20.60
N SER A 904 15.14 12.92 -19.46
CA SER A 904 14.88 13.65 -18.21
C SER A 904 15.02 15.17 -18.37
N ASN A 905 16.01 15.60 -19.15
CA ASN A 905 16.32 17.02 -19.35
C ASN A 905 15.30 17.70 -20.27
N TRP A 906 14.93 17.09 -21.41
CA TRP A 906 13.95 17.72 -22.30
C TRP A 906 12.51 17.59 -21.80
N LEU A 907 12.15 16.56 -21.02
CA LEU A 907 10.89 16.53 -20.28
C LEU A 907 10.88 17.56 -19.13
N ALA A 908 11.98 17.73 -18.39
CA ALA A 908 12.11 18.82 -17.42
C ALA A 908 11.97 20.20 -18.08
N SER A 909 12.43 20.37 -19.33
CA SER A 909 12.23 21.62 -20.08
C SER A 909 10.75 21.90 -20.41
N LEU A 910 9.94 20.85 -20.65
CA LEU A 910 8.48 20.98 -20.85
C LEU A 910 7.77 21.38 -19.54
N SER A 911 8.09 20.74 -18.41
CA SER A 911 7.48 21.15 -17.14
C SER A 911 7.97 22.55 -16.71
N ALA A 912 9.22 22.91 -16.99
CA ALA A 912 9.77 24.23 -16.66
C ALA A 912 9.19 25.37 -17.53
N SER A 913 8.78 25.09 -18.77
CA SER A 913 8.14 26.10 -19.62
C SER A 913 6.69 26.42 -19.23
N SER A 914 6.09 25.70 -18.28
CA SER A 914 4.70 25.96 -17.86
C SER A 914 4.48 27.37 -17.31
N TYR A 915 5.52 27.96 -16.70
CA TYR A 915 5.58 29.31 -16.14
C TYR A 915 5.88 30.42 -17.17
N PHE A 916 5.99 30.10 -18.46
CA PHE A 916 6.24 31.07 -19.53
C PHE A 916 4.98 31.28 -20.38
N SER A 917 5.12 31.92 -21.55
CA SER A 917 3.96 32.20 -22.42
C SER A 917 3.24 30.90 -22.82
N GLY A 918 1.95 31.02 -23.19
CA GLY A 918 1.21 29.88 -23.73
C GLY A 918 1.92 29.27 -24.93
N ASP A 919 2.43 30.12 -25.82
CA ASP A 919 3.11 29.72 -27.05
C ASP A 919 4.45 29.01 -26.75
N ASP A 920 5.26 29.52 -25.80
CA ASP A 920 6.51 28.87 -25.37
C ASP A 920 6.27 27.48 -24.75
N TYR A 921 5.17 27.30 -24.02
CA TYR A 921 4.78 26.01 -23.48
C TYR A 921 4.29 25.07 -24.59
N TYR A 922 3.43 25.54 -25.50
CA TYR A 922 2.86 24.71 -26.55
C TYR A 922 3.88 24.36 -27.66
N ASP A 923 4.84 25.22 -27.97
CA ASP A 923 6.02 24.91 -28.80
C ASP A 923 6.77 23.67 -28.26
N LEU A 924 7.02 23.66 -26.94
CA LEU A 924 7.75 22.57 -26.28
C LEU A 924 6.88 21.33 -26.08
N TYR A 925 5.57 21.47 -25.84
CA TYR A 925 4.59 20.38 -25.85
C TYR A 925 4.65 19.64 -27.19
N ASP A 926 4.57 20.39 -28.30
CA ASP A 926 4.56 19.84 -29.64
C ASP A 926 5.90 19.22 -30.03
N LYS A 927 7.03 19.87 -29.69
CA LYS A 927 8.39 19.35 -29.90
C LYS A 927 8.59 18.03 -29.16
N THR A 928 8.31 18.01 -27.86
CA THR A 928 8.52 16.82 -27.01
C THR A 928 7.53 15.71 -27.33
N TYR A 929 6.30 16.01 -27.75
CA TYR A 929 5.38 15.02 -28.30
C TYR A 929 5.94 14.36 -29.56
N LYS A 930 6.50 15.14 -30.50
CA LYS A 930 7.13 14.63 -31.73
C LYS A 930 8.34 13.73 -31.45
N LEU A 931 9.09 13.99 -30.37
CA LEU A 931 10.16 13.10 -29.88
C LEU A 931 9.61 11.82 -29.24
N SER A 932 8.52 11.92 -28.48
CA SER A 932 8.01 10.85 -27.62
C SER A 932 7.16 9.81 -28.36
N LYS A 933 6.23 10.26 -29.20
CA LYS A 933 5.08 9.50 -29.75
C LYS A 933 5.36 8.18 -30.50
N ASN A 934 6.63 7.85 -30.75
CA ASN A 934 7.02 6.62 -31.45
C ASN A 934 7.46 5.50 -30.48
N ASP A 935 7.92 5.84 -29.27
CA ASP A 935 8.19 4.92 -28.16
C ASP A 935 7.08 5.09 -27.10
N GLU A 936 6.45 3.98 -26.72
CA GLU A 936 5.23 3.97 -25.92
C GLU A 936 5.46 4.33 -24.46
N LEU A 937 6.59 3.87 -23.90
CA LEU A 937 6.98 4.20 -22.53
C LEU A 937 7.44 5.66 -22.46
N LEU A 938 8.12 6.14 -23.50
CA LEU A 938 8.49 7.56 -23.63
C LEU A 938 7.26 8.46 -23.78
N LEU A 939 6.24 8.02 -24.54
CA LEU A 939 4.96 8.71 -24.63
C LEU A 939 4.23 8.71 -23.27
N GLN A 940 4.29 7.63 -22.49
CA GLN A 940 3.74 7.58 -21.13
C GLN A 940 4.48 8.54 -20.18
N GLU A 941 5.81 8.67 -20.25
CA GLU A 941 6.53 9.70 -19.49
C GLU A 941 6.21 11.13 -19.95
N TRP A 942 6.00 11.34 -21.25
CA TRP A 942 5.52 12.63 -21.76
C TRP A 942 4.10 12.94 -21.25
N LEU A 943 3.17 11.97 -21.26
CA LEU A 943 1.84 12.11 -20.67
C LEU A 943 1.93 12.45 -19.18
N LYS A 944 2.79 11.74 -18.42
CA LYS A 944 3.06 12.04 -17.00
C LYS A 944 3.66 13.43 -16.78
N THR A 945 4.39 13.97 -17.77
CA THR A 945 5.04 15.29 -17.73
C THR A 945 4.06 16.42 -18.04
N VAL A 946 3.16 16.22 -19.02
CA VAL A 946 2.06 17.15 -19.32
C VAL A 946 1.03 17.18 -18.20
N SER A 947 0.65 16.01 -17.66
CA SER A 947 -0.36 15.85 -16.62
C SER A 947 0.00 16.60 -15.31
N ARG A 948 1.30 16.67 -14.98
CA ARG A 948 1.80 17.37 -13.78
C ARG A 948 2.06 18.87 -13.96
N SER A 949 1.94 19.43 -15.16
CA SER A 949 2.36 20.81 -15.44
C SER A 949 1.61 21.83 -14.58
N ASP A 950 2.33 22.79 -14.00
CA ASP A 950 1.74 23.90 -13.24
C ASP A 950 1.14 24.92 -14.23
N ARG A 951 -0.13 24.70 -14.59
CA ARG A 951 -0.85 25.38 -15.68
C ARG A 951 -2.28 25.72 -15.29
N SER A 952 -2.73 26.95 -15.58
CA SER A 952 -4.12 27.38 -15.37
C SER A 952 -5.11 26.73 -16.35
N ASP A 953 -4.65 26.38 -17.55
CA ASP A 953 -5.40 25.69 -18.61
C ASP A 953 -5.32 24.15 -18.52
N ILE A 954 -4.79 23.57 -17.43
CA ILE A 954 -4.57 22.12 -17.28
C ILE A 954 -5.82 21.26 -17.53
N TYR A 955 -7.02 21.73 -17.18
CA TYR A 955 -8.27 21.02 -17.46
C TYR A 955 -8.56 20.89 -18.97
N SER A 956 -8.22 21.92 -19.75
CA SER A 956 -8.31 21.88 -21.22
C SER A 956 -7.24 20.97 -21.81
N ILE A 957 -6.04 20.94 -21.20
CA ILE A 957 -4.94 20.06 -21.59
C ILE A 957 -5.30 18.59 -21.34
N ILE A 958 -5.84 18.21 -20.17
CA ILE A 958 -6.29 16.84 -19.89
C ILE A 958 -7.36 16.42 -20.92
N LYS A 959 -8.35 17.29 -21.21
CA LYS A 959 -9.34 17.02 -22.26
C LYS A 959 -8.75 16.89 -23.67
N LYS A 960 -7.66 17.62 -23.97
CA LYS A 960 -6.90 17.45 -25.22
C LYS A 960 -6.21 16.07 -25.26
N LEU A 961 -5.58 15.63 -24.16
CA LEU A 961 -4.99 14.30 -24.04
C LEU A 961 -6.03 13.17 -24.20
N GLU A 962 -7.21 13.33 -23.57
CA GLU A 962 -8.35 12.41 -23.70
C GLU A 962 -8.75 12.18 -25.18
N VAL A 963 -8.91 13.25 -25.95
CA VAL A 963 -9.38 13.19 -27.34
C VAL A 963 -8.28 12.80 -28.34
N GLU A 964 -7.09 13.39 -28.23
CA GLU A 964 -6.05 13.24 -29.25
C GLU A 964 -5.22 11.96 -29.08
N ILE A 965 -5.00 11.51 -27.84
CA ILE A 965 -3.99 10.48 -27.52
C ILE A 965 -4.59 9.28 -26.77
N LEU A 966 -5.22 9.49 -25.60
CA LEU A 966 -5.70 8.40 -24.74
C LEU A 966 -6.90 7.66 -25.34
N LYS A 967 -7.90 8.38 -25.84
CA LYS A 967 -9.12 7.86 -26.49
C LYS A 967 -9.80 6.79 -25.61
N ASP A 968 -9.93 5.57 -26.12
CA ASP A 968 -10.48 4.42 -25.41
C ASP A 968 -9.43 3.34 -25.06
N SER A 969 -8.15 3.76 -24.96
CA SER A 969 -7.06 2.94 -24.43
C SER A 969 -7.42 2.32 -23.08
N LYS A 970 -7.44 0.99 -23.03
CA LYS A 970 -7.59 0.21 -21.79
C LYS A 970 -6.27 -0.04 -21.06
N ASN A 971 -5.14 0.25 -21.71
CA ASN A 971 -3.80 0.08 -21.15
C ASN A 971 -3.65 0.84 -19.81
N PRO A 972 -3.32 0.15 -18.70
CA PRO A 972 -3.23 0.76 -17.38
C PRO A 972 -2.22 1.91 -17.29
N ASN A 973 -1.06 1.79 -17.93
CA ASN A 973 -0.02 2.83 -17.88
C ASN A 973 -0.47 4.12 -18.55
N ASN A 974 -1.13 4.05 -19.71
CA ASN A 974 -1.68 5.23 -20.38
C ASN A 974 -2.71 5.96 -19.50
N ILE A 975 -3.60 5.22 -18.84
CA ILE A 975 -4.62 5.77 -17.94
C ILE A 975 -3.94 6.41 -16.71
N ARG A 976 -3.07 5.68 -16.02
CA ARG A 976 -2.31 6.17 -14.86
C ARG A 976 -1.48 7.42 -15.21
N ALA A 977 -0.85 7.44 -16.38
CA ALA A 977 -0.02 8.54 -16.87
C ALA A 977 -0.80 9.85 -17.11
N VAL A 978 -2.03 9.77 -17.62
CA VAL A 978 -2.88 10.95 -17.86
C VAL A 978 -3.44 11.52 -16.55
N TYR A 979 -3.90 10.67 -15.63
CA TYR A 979 -4.72 11.13 -14.51
C TYR A 979 -3.97 11.28 -13.18
N LEU A 980 -3.13 10.33 -12.77
CA LEU A 980 -2.53 10.37 -11.43
C LEU A 980 -1.63 11.61 -11.18
N PRO A 981 -0.77 12.06 -12.12
CA PRO A 981 0.08 13.23 -11.87
C PRO A 981 -0.72 14.54 -11.74
N PHE A 982 -1.82 14.69 -12.49
CA PHE A 982 -2.76 15.81 -12.36
C PHE A 982 -3.37 15.89 -10.95
N THR A 983 -3.67 14.75 -10.32
CA THR A 983 -4.20 14.74 -8.93
C THR A 983 -3.20 15.25 -7.89
N SER A 984 -1.91 15.28 -8.24
CA SER A 984 -0.86 15.89 -7.42
C SER A 984 -0.72 17.41 -7.63
N ASN A 985 -1.43 18.02 -8.60
CA ASN A 985 -1.50 19.47 -8.72
C ASN A 985 -2.42 20.02 -7.62
N LEU A 986 -1.81 20.44 -6.51
CA LEU A 986 -2.47 20.89 -5.29
C LEU A 986 -3.54 21.97 -5.52
N ARG A 987 -3.30 22.90 -6.44
CA ARG A 987 -4.24 23.99 -6.77
C ARG A 987 -5.36 23.51 -7.71
N ALA A 988 -5.01 22.77 -8.76
CA ALA A 988 -5.95 22.42 -9.82
C ALA A 988 -6.89 21.27 -9.44
N PHE A 989 -6.38 20.18 -8.84
CA PHE A 989 -7.21 19.04 -8.45
C PHE A 989 -8.20 19.41 -7.34
N ASN A 990 -7.71 20.12 -6.31
CA ASN A 990 -8.51 20.58 -5.17
C ASN A 990 -9.23 21.92 -5.44
N ASP A 991 -9.61 22.19 -6.68
CA ASP A 991 -10.41 23.37 -7.04
C ASP A 991 -11.73 23.38 -6.25
N ILE A 992 -12.10 24.54 -5.69
CA ILE A 992 -13.20 24.68 -4.73
C ILE A 992 -14.61 24.47 -5.32
N SER A 993 -14.71 24.23 -6.63
CA SER A 993 -15.91 23.75 -7.33
C SER A 993 -16.07 22.22 -7.31
N GLY A 994 -15.06 21.46 -6.86
CA GLY A 994 -15.06 19.99 -6.87
C GLY A 994 -14.84 19.35 -8.26
N LYS A 995 -14.62 20.16 -9.31
CA LYS A 995 -14.52 19.69 -10.70
C LYS A 995 -13.39 18.65 -10.93
N GLY A 996 -12.30 18.71 -10.16
CA GLY A 996 -11.21 17.72 -10.20
C GLY A 996 -11.61 16.36 -9.62
N TYR A 997 -12.34 16.36 -8.50
CA TYR A 997 -12.86 15.14 -7.87
C TYR A 997 -13.89 14.47 -8.79
N LYS A 998 -14.78 15.28 -9.39
CA LYS A 998 -15.79 14.82 -10.36
C LYS A 998 -15.17 14.23 -11.63
N LEU A 999 -14.07 14.81 -12.12
CA LEU A 999 -13.29 14.26 -13.22
C LEU A 999 -12.74 12.88 -12.85
N MET A 1000 -12.05 12.76 -11.72
CA MET A 1000 -11.50 11.46 -11.27
C MET A 1000 -12.58 10.41 -11.03
N ALA A 1001 -13.70 10.76 -10.38
CA ALA A 1001 -14.82 9.85 -10.16
C ALA A 1001 -15.44 9.36 -11.48
N ASN A 1002 -15.54 10.21 -12.51
CA ASN A 1002 -15.96 9.78 -13.84
C ASN A 1002 -14.97 8.81 -14.50
N VAL A 1003 -13.66 9.01 -14.33
CA VAL A 1003 -12.62 8.10 -14.83
C VAL A 1003 -12.69 6.75 -14.10
N ILE A 1004 -12.75 6.76 -12.76
CA ILE A 1004 -12.90 5.54 -11.94
C ILE A 1004 -14.12 4.74 -12.39
N MET A 1005 -15.29 5.38 -12.53
CA MET A 1005 -16.53 4.75 -13.04
C MET A 1005 -16.47 4.30 -14.51
N LYS A 1006 -15.53 4.81 -15.34
CA LYS A 1006 -15.27 4.29 -16.69
C LYS A 1006 -14.35 3.06 -16.64
N VAL A 1007 -13.37 3.05 -15.74
CA VAL A 1007 -12.34 2.00 -15.62
C VAL A 1007 -12.86 0.77 -14.89
N ASP A 1008 -13.65 0.93 -13.82
CA ASP A 1008 -14.15 -0.18 -12.98
C ASP A 1008 -14.91 -1.25 -13.80
N LYS A 1009 -15.59 -0.80 -14.87
CA LYS A 1009 -16.35 -1.63 -15.81
C LYS A 1009 -15.50 -2.59 -16.66
N PHE A 1010 -14.18 -2.45 -16.64
CA PHE A 1010 -13.27 -3.36 -17.36
C PHE A 1010 -12.00 -3.72 -16.59
N ASN A 1011 -11.58 -2.94 -15.60
CA ASN A 1011 -10.42 -3.22 -14.75
C ASN A 1011 -10.62 -2.67 -13.31
N PRO A 1012 -11.24 -3.44 -12.41
CA PRO A 1012 -11.48 -3.08 -11.01
C PRO A 1012 -10.21 -2.67 -10.22
N MET A 1013 -9.09 -3.36 -10.44
CA MET A 1013 -7.85 -3.12 -9.71
C MET A 1013 -7.28 -1.73 -10.06
N VAL A 1014 -7.21 -1.37 -11.34
CA VAL A 1014 -6.76 -0.04 -11.79
C VAL A 1014 -7.77 1.05 -11.44
N ALA A 1015 -9.07 0.76 -11.43
CA ALA A 1015 -10.08 1.69 -10.94
C ALA A 1015 -9.87 2.05 -9.47
N THR A 1016 -9.52 1.06 -8.65
CA THR A 1016 -9.23 1.24 -7.22
C THR A 1016 -7.90 1.96 -6.98
N GLN A 1017 -6.86 1.69 -7.79
CA GLN A 1017 -5.62 2.49 -7.78
C GLN A 1017 -5.87 3.99 -8.07
N LEU A 1018 -6.84 4.30 -8.94
CA LEU A 1018 -7.22 5.69 -9.26
C LEU A 1018 -8.00 6.38 -8.11
N CYS A 1019 -8.40 5.66 -7.06
CA CYS A 1019 -8.99 6.23 -5.84
C CYS A 1019 -7.96 6.77 -4.83
N ASP A 1020 -6.66 6.54 -5.04
CA ASP A 1020 -5.58 7.04 -4.17
C ASP A 1020 -5.67 8.53 -3.75
N PRO A 1021 -6.00 9.51 -4.62
CA PRO A 1021 -6.16 10.91 -4.20
C PRO A 1021 -7.35 11.18 -3.27
N PHE A 1022 -8.30 10.24 -3.11
CA PHE A 1022 -9.39 10.36 -2.15
C PHE A 1022 -9.00 9.90 -0.75
N LYS A 1023 -7.87 9.19 -0.55
CA LYS A 1023 -7.42 8.68 0.77
C LYS A 1023 -7.29 9.78 1.84
N LEU A 1024 -7.01 11.00 1.40
CA LEU A 1024 -6.82 12.19 2.23
C LEU A 1024 -8.10 13.01 2.49
N TRP A 1025 -9.29 12.54 2.06
CA TRP A 1025 -10.52 13.35 2.10
C TRP A 1025 -10.84 13.92 3.49
N ASN A 1026 -10.61 13.15 4.55
CA ASN A 1026 -10.89 13.54 5.94
C ASN A 1026 -9.82 14.47 6.56
N LYS A 1027 -8.73 14.74 5.83
CA LYS A 1027 -7.67 15.69 6.22
C LYS A 1027 -7.98 17.12 5.77
N LEU A 1028 -8.75 17.27 4.68
CA LEU A 1028 -9.03 18.56 4.04
C LEU A 1028 -10.03 19.42 4.83
N ASP A 1029 -10.18 20.69 4.42
CA ASP A 1029 -11.24 21.58 4.91
C ASP A 1029 -12.65 20.99 4.68
N LEU A 1030 -13.58 21.32 5.57
CA LEU A 1030 -14.93 20.74 5.62
C LEU A 1030 -15.71 20.82 4.30
N LYS A 1031 -15.49 21.86 3.48
CA LYS A 1031 -16.16 21.98 2.16
C LYS A 1031 -15.57 20.99 1.16
N ARG A 1032 -14.24 20.79 1.16
CA ARG A 1032 -13.59 19.76 0.35
C ARG A 1032 -13.88 18.34 0.83
N GLN A 1033 -14.02 18.12 2.13
CA GLN A 1033 -14.48 16.82 2.68
C GLN A 1033 -15.84 16.44 2.08
N ALA A 1034 -16.81 17.36 2.11
CA ALA A 1034 -18.15 17.14 1.55
C ALA A 1034 -18.10 16.85 0.05
N LEU A 1035 -17.37 17.65 -0.74
CA LEU A 1035 -17.25 17.46 -2.19
C LEU A 1035 -16.59 16.12 -2.57
N MET A 1036 -15.57 15.65 -1.84
CA MET A 1036 -15.00 14.32 -2.06
C MET A 1036 -15.96 13.21 -1.63
N HIS A 1037 -16.64 13.38 -0.49
CA HIS A 1037 -17.59 12.41 0.05
C HIS A 1037 -18.79 12.23 -0.89
N ASP A 1038 -19.34 13.30 -1.47
CA ASP A 1038 -20.45 13.21 -2.42
C ASP A 1038 -20.07 12.44 -3.69
N GLU A 1039 -18.87 12.66 -4.23
CA GLU A 1039 -18.36 11.91 -5.38
C GLU A 1039 -18.06 10.44 -5.04
N MET A 1040 -17.54 10.14 -3.85
CA MET A 1040 -17.39 8.75 -3.36
C MET A 1040 -18.75 8.05 -3.17
N ASN A 1041 -19.77 8.76 -2.68
CA ASN A 1041 -21.13 8.23 -2.61
C ASN A 1041 -21.74 8.02 -4.01
N ARG A 1042 -21.43 8.88 -4.99
CA ARG A 1042 -21.85 8.68 -6.38
C ARG A 1042 -21.23 7.42 -6.99
N MET A 1043 -19.95 7.13 -6.68
CA MET A 1043 -19.29 5.89 -7.09
C MET A 1043 -19.88 4.66 -6.40
N LEU A 1044 -20.11 4.70 -5.08
CA LEU A 1044 -20.76 3.62 -4.31
C LEU A 1044 -22.17 3.26 -4.79
N ASN A 1045 -22.90 4.22 -5.39
CA ASN A 1045 -24.22 4.00 -5.98
C ASN A 1045 -24.16 3.64 -7.48
N MET A 1046 -22.99 3.26 -8.02
CA MET A 1046 -22.88 2.80 -9.41
C MET A 1046 -23.50 1.40 -9.58
N GLU A 1047 -24.35 1.25 -10.59
CA GLU A 1047 -24.83 -0.07 -11.03
C GLU A 1047 -23.64 -0.93 -11.48
N ASN A 1048 -23.59 -2.17 -10.98
CA ASN A 1048 -22.50 -3.14 -11.21
C ASN A 1048 -21.09 -2.65 -10.81
N ILE A 1049 -21.00 -1.89 -9.70
CA ILE A 1049 -19.74 -1.61 -9.00
C ILE A 1049 -18.99 -2.91 -8.64
N SER A 1050 -17.68 -2.95 -8.88
CA SER A 1050 -16.85 -4.11 -8.56
C SER A 1050 -16.72 -4.37 -7.04
N PRO A 1051 -16.43 -5.62 -6.61
CA PRO A 1051 -16.10 -5.90 -5.22
C PRO A 1051 -14.92 -5.07 -4.70
N ASN A 1052 -13.88 -4.87 -5.52
CA ASN A 1052 -12.70 -4.07 -5.20
C ASN A 1052 -13.08 -2.63 -4.83
N LEU A 1053 -13.75 -1.92 -5.74
CA LEU A 1053 -14.12 -0.52 -5.58
C LEU A 1053 -15.18 -0.35 -4.48
N LYS A 1054 -16.10 -1.30 -4.35
CA LYS A 1054 -17.11 -1.34 -3.27
C LYS A 1054 -16.44 -1.46 -1.90
N GLU A 1055 -15.56 -2.44 -1.69
CA GLU A 1055 -14.82 -2.58 -0.43
C GLU A 1055 -14.02 -1.32 -0.11
N TYR A 1056 -13.21 -0.86 -1.06
CA TYR A 1056 -12.29 0.27 -0.87
C TYR A 1056 -13.04 1.54 -0.48
N LEU A 1057 -14.15 1.86 -1.17
CA LEU A 1057 -14.95 3.05 -0.85
C LEU A 1057 -15.81 2.88 0.41
N LEU A 1058 -16.21 1.66 0.78
CA LEU A 1058 -16.90 1.43 2.06
C LEU A 1058 -15.95 1.67 3.24
N ARG A 1059 -14.75 1.07 3.22
CA ARG A 1059 -13.70 1.32 4.24
C ARG A 1059 -13.32 2.81 4.26
N LEU A 1060 -12.99 3.38 3.11
CA LEU A 1060 -12.58 4.79 2.99
C LEU A 1060 -13.65 5.79 3.48
N THR A 1061 -14.94 5.43 3.48
CA THR A 1061 -16.03 6.27 4.01
C THR A 1061 -16.54 5.85 5.40
N ASN A 1062 -15.83 4.97 6.12
CA ASN A 1062 -16.17 4.46 7.46
C ASN A 1062 -17.55 3.74 7.49
N LYS A 1063 -17.84 2.94 6.45
CA LYS A 1063 -19.08 2.15 6.31
C LYS A 1063 -18.85 0.63 6.43
N MET A 1064 -17.59 0.21 6.47
CA MET A 1064 -17.12 -1.14 6.78
C MET A 1064 -15.77 -1.02 7.48
#